data_AF-A0A926HBU4-F1
#
_entry.id   AF-A0A926HBU4-F1
#
_cell.length_a   1.000
_cell.length_b   1.000
_cell.length_c   1.000
_cell.angle_alpha   90.00
_cell.angle_beta   90.00
_cell.angle_gamma   90.00
#
_symmetry.space_group_name_H-M   'P 1'
#
loop_
_entity.id
_entity.type
_entity.pdbx_description
1 polymer ?
#
loop_
_entity_poly.entity_id
_entity_poly.type
_entity_poly.pdbx_seq_one_letter_code
_entity_poly.pdbx_strand_id
1 'polypeptide(L)'
;MSYTAMADSQTTPVFGSAADHLHAMLGWLHRLLAWQIALTRQTYGALAEDEYRGLYVPDAEVDILAASAAQVPPELLEQRAALERERLALDEAAHAAYDGGADLPLIRLSRLFGLSTFECDLLLLALAPEVDLRYERLYAYIQDDVTKKRPTVDLALRLLCIDAQQRIAVRRAFEADAPLQQQQLLHLFEDGQRHAPLLARFMKLDDRIVAEMLLDGSRTSGDEPTVAGSGRRVPAEPGLLAFTSVKLPQRRFQDLVLPDEFAGLLRRTVVEHGGRLVLALQGKYGSGRGAIAEALCSEAGTPLLAVALDRMAESTLAPFDAMARVLRGAMLCGAAILWNGADRLLRDEAAGEWRAALFAALDAFDGCSFLPLDQSWEARGLLRATAFLRVQIPELTYGEREYIWRARLGELPYDETVVKSLASTFRLTAGQIRDAVAMARTLAHWRGTTVDASALFAACRAQSSGKLDALAHKIHATYSWNDIVLPAGPVEQMLEICVQMRHRSTVLEAWGFDRHLAMGKGINVLFAGQSGTGKTMAAEIIATELGLELYKIDLSSMVSKYIGETEKNLDRVFTAAREANAILFFDEADALFGKRSEVKDAHDRYANIEVGYLLQKMEEYDGVVILATNLRNNMDDAFVRRLHVAIDFPFPEPADRLRIWQRVFPASAPLAADVDLQFLAKQFKLPGGNIRNIALLAAYLAAEDGNSIGMTHIVQSIKREYQKLGKLVTAAEFGAHLNAARA
;
A
#
# COMPACT_ATOMS: atom_id res chain seq x y z
N MET A 1 35.74 -52.65 19.13
CA MET A 1 36.15 -53.06 20.48
C MET A 1 34.95 -52.90 21.40
N SER A 2 34.53 -54.03 21.97
CA SER A 2 33.58 -54.30 23.06
C SER A 2 32.55 -53.21 23.45
N TYR A 3 31.33 -53.35 22.92
CA TYR A 3 30.11 -52.83 23.55
C TYR A 3 29.38 -54.02 24.18
N THR A 4 29.51 -54.18 25.49
CA THR A 4 28.66 -55.09 26.27
C THR A 4 28.58 -54.52 27.69
N ALA A 5 27.37 -54.54 28.25
CA ALA A 5 26.94 -54.04 29.56
C ALA A 5 26.56 -52.55 29.62
N MET A 6 25.29 -52.27 29.30
CA MET A 6 24.40 -51.45 30.14
C MET A 6 22.96 -51.94 29.94
N ALA A 7 22.56 -52.91 30.77
CA ALA A 7 21.17 -53.13 31.13
C ALA A 7 21.07 -52.81 32.64
N ASP A 8 19.94 -52.23 33.04
CA ASP A 8 19.58 -51.75 34.38
C ASP A 8 20.09 -50.37 34.83
N SER A 9 19.44 -49.33 34.28
CA SER A 9 18.91 -48.23 35.10
C SER A 9 17.71 -47.59 34.40
N GLN A 10 16.51 -47.71 34.97
CA GLN A 10 15.32 -46.93 34.61
C GLN A 10 15.50 -45.47 35.08
N THR A 11 16.45 -44.77 34.48
CA THR A 11 16.58 -43.32 34.60
C THR A 11 15.90 -42.69 33.40
N THR A 12 14.81 -41.96 33.64
CA THR A 12 14.13 -41.16 32.63
C THR A 12 15.18 -40.26 31.96
N PRO A 13 15.32 -40.26 30.62
CA PRO A 13 16.31 -39.45 29.95
C PRO A 13 16.04 -37.97 30.22
N VAL A 14 17.08 -37.19 30.53
CA VAL A 14 16.99 -35.73 30.72
C VAL A 14 17.79 -35.09 29.61
N PHE A 15 17.12 -34.25 28.80
CA PHE A 15 17.76 -33.57 27.67
C PHE A 15 18.28 -32.20 28.09
N GLY A 16 19.61 -32.02 28.07
CA GLY A 16 20.27 -30.75 28.38
C GLY A 16 20.43 -29.82 27.17
N SER A 17 20.38 -30.35 25.95
CA SER A 17 20.55 -29.60 24.71
C SER A 17 19.76 -30.21 23.54
N ALA A 18 19.59 -29.43 22.46
CA ALA A 18 19.00 -29.91 21.21
C ALA A 18 19.80 -31.08 20.60
N ALA A 19 21.13 -31.04 20.71
CA ALA A 19 22.03 -32.08 20.21
C ALA A 19 21.86 -33.40 20.96
N ASP A 20 21.69 -33.37 22.30
CA ASP A 20 21.47 -34.57 23.11
C ASP A 20 20.17 -35.27 22.73
N HIS A 21 19.11 -34.48 22.54
CA HIS A 21 17.81 -35.00 22.10
C HIS A 21 17.89 -35.61 20.70
N LEU A 22 18.50 -34.90 19.73
CA LEU A 22 18.67 -35.42 18.38
C LEU A 22 19.53 -36.69 18.36
N HIS A 23 20.60 -36.74 19.17
CA HIS A 23 21.45 -37.92 19.28
C HIS A 23 20.69 -39.14 19.84
N ALA A 24 19.88 -38.94 20.88
CA ALA A 24 19.04 -39.99 21.44
C ALA A 24 18.02 -40.52 20.41
N MET A 25 17.37 -39.61 19.68
CA MET A 25 16.43 -39.95 18.60
C MET A 25 17.09 -40.70 17.45
N LEU A 26 18.26 -40.25 16.98
CA LEU A 26 19.03 -40.96 15.94
C LEU A 26 19.55 -42.33 16.44
N GLY A 27 19.88 -42.45 17.72
CA GLY A 27 20.25 -43.71 18.36
C GLY A 27 19.10 -44.73 18.37
N TRP A 28 17.90 -44.27 18.70
CA TRP A 28 16.68 -45.08 18.58
C TRP A 28 16.42 -45.49 17.13
N LEU A 29 16.50 -44.54 16.19
CA LEU A 29 16.33 -44.83 14.76
C LEU A 29 17.35 -45.86 14.27
N HIS A 30 18.60 -45.76 14.71
CA HIS A 30 19.64 -46.71 14.36
C HIS A 30 19.31 -48.14 14.83
N ARG A 31 18.82 -48.30 16.06
CA ARG A 31 18.36 -49.61 16.57
C ARG A 31 17.14 -50.11 15.80
N LEU A 32 16.23 -49.23 15.41
CA LEU A 32 15.08 -49.58 14.58
C LEU A 32 15.49 -50.09 13.20
N LEU A 33 16.46 -49.44 12.56
CA LEU A 33 17.01 -49.89 11.28
C LEU A 33 17.75 -51.23 11.42
N ALA A 34 18.51 -51.43 12.51
CA ALA A 34 19.17 -52.69 12.80
C ALA A 34 18.17 -53.85 12.98
N TRP A 35 17.06 -53.60 13.68
CA TRP A 35 15.95 -54.54 13.81
C TRP A 35 15.35 -54.89 12.45
N GLN A 36 15.08 -53.89 11.59
CA GLN A 36 14.55 -54.14 10.25
C GLN A 36 15.52 -54.93 9.37
N ILE A 37 16.83 -54.66 9.47
CA ILE A 37 17.86 -55.42 8.75
C ILE A 37 17.88 -56.89 9.21
N ALA A 38 17.74 -57.14 10.51
CA ALA A 38 17.65 -58.50 11.05
C ALA A 38 16.40 -59.22 10.52
N LEU A 39 15.25 -58.54 10.50
CA LEU A 39 14.02 -59.05 9.92
C LEU A 39 14.18 -59.37 8.43
N THR A 40 14.75 -58.46 7.64
CA THR A 40 15.02 -58.69 6.22
C THR A 40 15.96 -59.88 6.00
N ARG A 41 17.05 -59.99 6.77
CA ARG A 41 17.97 -61.13 6.66
C ARG A 41 17.29 -62.46 6.97
N GLN A 42 16.37 -62.46 7.94
CA GLN A 42 15.64 -63.66 8.30
C GLN A 42 14.56 -64.04 7.27
N THR A 43 13.89 -63.06 6.68
CA THR A 43 12.88 -63.28 5.63
C THR A 43 13.49 -63.80 4.34
N TYR A 44 14.64 -63.24 3.91
CA TYR A 44 15.28 -63.59 2.64
C TYR A 44 16.38 -64.67 2.79
N GLY A 45 16.81 -64.99 4.02
CA GLY A 45 17.77 -66.07 4.29
C GLY A 45 19.09 -65.90 3.51
N ALA A 46 19.51 -66.94 2.80
CA ALA A 46 20.74 -66.93 1.99
C ALA A 46 20.71 -65.89 0.84
N LEU A 47 19.53 -65.50 0.36
CA LEU A 47 19.39 -64.45 -0.67
C LEU A 47 19.77 -63.07 -0.11
N ALA A 48 19.71 -62.87 1.21
CA ALA A 48 20.15 -61.63 1.83
C ALA A 48 21.68 -61.41 1.74
N GLU A 49 22.44 -62.48 1.48
CA GLU A 49 23.92 -62.48 1.31
C GLU A 49 24.35 -62.46 -0.17
N ASP A 50 23.42 -62.39 -1.13
CA ASP A 50 23.75 -62.29 -2.55
C ASP A 50 24.49 -60.96 -2.88
N GLU A 51 25.65 -61.07 -3.52
CA GLU A 51 26.49 -59.94 -3.94
C GLU A 51 25.79 -59.03 -4.97
N TYR A 52 24.80 -59.56 -5.70
CA TYR A 52 24.04 -58.85 -6.73
C TYR A 52 22.62 -58.48 -6.30
N ARG A 53 22.32 -58.59 -4.99
CA ARG A 53 21.00 -58.26 -4.43
C ARG A 53 20.57 -56.84 -4.79
N GLY A 54 19.33 -56.71 -5.31
CA GLY A 54 18.75 -55.46 -5.80
C GLY A 54 19.11 -55.08 -7.25
N LEU A 55 19.90 -55.89 -7.98
CA LEU A 55 20.19 -55.69 -9.41
C LEU A 55 19.35 -56.59 -10.33
N TYR A 56 18.81 -57.69 -9.80
CA TYR A 56 17.96 -58.66 -10.49
C TYR A 56 17.07 -59.38 -9.47
N VAL A 57 15.99 -60.02 -9.92
CA VAL A 57 15.05 -60.77 -9.05
C VAL A 57 15.22 -62.27 -9.33
N PRO A 58 15.84 -63.06 -8.44
CA PRO A 58 15.97 -64.50 -8.61
C PRO A 58 14.65 -65.24 -8.35
N ASP A 59 14.45 -66.42 -8.96
CA ASP A 59 13.22 -67.21 -8.81
C ASP A 59 12.88 -67.55 -7.35
N ALA A 60 13.90 -67.79 -6.51
CA ALA A 60 13.71 -68.03 -5.08
C ALA A 60 13.17 -66.79 -4.33
N GLU A 61 13.42 -65.58 -4.82
CA GLU A 61 12.80 -64.37 -4.29
C GLU A 61 11.33 -64.27 -4.71
N VAL A 62 11.00 -64.65 -5.95
CA VAL A 62 9.61 -64.70 -6.45
C VAL A 62 8.75 -65.63 -5.59
N ASP A 63 9.30 -66.78 -5.20
CA ASP A 63 8.61 -67.74 -4.31
C ASP A 63 8.34 -67.16 -2.91
N ILE A 64 9.28 -66.39 -2.36
CA ILE A 64 9.12 -65.69 -1.07
C ILE A 64 8.07 -64.59 -1.18
N LEU A 65 8.08 -63.81 -2.26
CA LEU A 65 7.11 -62.74 -2.51
C LEU A 65 5.69 -63.27 -2.79
N ALA A 66 5.58 -64.47 -3.37
CA ALA A 66 4.31 -65.15 -3.64
C ALA A 66 3.71 -65.85 -2.40
N ALA A 67 4.52 -66.11 -1.38
CA ALA A 67 4.06 -66.68 -0.11
C ALA A 67 3.31 -65.63 0.74
N SER A 68 2.36 -66.09 1.56
CA SER A 68 1.65 -65.22 2.52
C SER A 68 2.65 -64.51 3.46
N ALA A 69 2.29 -63.30 3.93
CA ALA A 69 3.13 -62.42 4.73
C ALA A 69 3.93 -63.20 5.78
N ALA A 70 5.27 -63.13 5.68
CA ALA A 70 6.18 -63.80 6.61
C ALA A 70 5.84 -63.41 8.06
N GLN A 71 5.60 -64.41 8.91
CA GLN A 71 5.35 -64.18 10.32
C GLN A 71 6.62 -63.68 10.99
N VAL A 72 6.52 -62.52 11.66
CA VAL A 72 7.65 -61.96 12.42
C VAL A 72 7.95 -62.89 13.60
N PRO A 73 9.21 -63.32 13.79
CA PRO A 73 9.60 -64.18 14.89
C PRO A 73 9.30 -63.58 16.27
N PRO A 74 8.96 -64.39 17.29
CA PRO A 74 8.66 -63.91 18.64
C PRO A 74 9.77 -63.05 19.27
N GLU A 75 11.03 -63.41 19.06
CA GLU A 75 12.19 -62.66 19.58
C GLU A 75 12.28 -61.25 18.97
N LEU A 76 12.06 -61.14 17.66
CA LEU A 76 12.04 -59.84 16.96
C LEU A 76 10.80 -59.02 17.34
N LEU A 77 9.66 -59.66 17.63
CA LEU A 77 8.47 -58.97 18.14
C LEU A 77 8.73 -58.36 19.52
N GLU A 78 9.40 -59.06 20.43
CA GLU A 78 9.75 -58.54 21.75
C GLU A 78 10.75 -57.36 21.65
N GLN A 79 11.77 -57.49 20.79
CA GLN A 79 12.71 -56.40 20.50
C GLN A 79 11.99 -55.16 19.94
N ARG A 80 11.02 -55.36 19.03
CA ARG A 80 10.20 -54.25 18.50
C ARG A 80 9.38 -53.59 19.60
N ALA A 81 8.75 -54.36 20.49
CA ALA A 81 7.99 -53.82 21.61
C ALA A 81 8.87 -53.05 22.61
N ALA A 82 10.14 -53.45 22.78
CA ALA A 82 11.12 -52.68 23.56
C ALA A 82 11.45 -51.33 22.90
N LEU A 83 11.63 -51.29 21.57
CA LEU A 83 11.88 -50.05 20.83
C LEU A 83 10.70 -49.08 20.87
N GLU A 84 9.46 -49.58 20.92
CA GLU A 84 8.26 -48.74 21.07
C GLU A 84 8.17 -48.11 22.46
N ARG A 85 8.47 -48.88 23.51
CA ARG A 85 8.55 -48.36 24.89
C ARG A 85 9.67 -47.32 25.03
N GLU A 86 10.81 -47.56 24.39
CA GLU A 86 11.91 -46.60 24.33
C GLU A 86 11.48 -45.30 23.64
N ARG A 87 10.82 -45.39 22.47
CA ARG A 87 10.33 -44.22 21.74
C ARG A 87 9.36 -43.38 22.56
N LEU A 88 8.44 -44.03 23.27
CA LEU A 88 7.46 -43.37 24.14
C LEU A 88 8.15 -42.64 25.30
N ALA A 89 9.12 -43.29 25.97
CA ALA A 89 9.88 -42.68 27.05
C ALA A 89 10.71 -41.48 26.58
N LEU A 90 11.29 -41.54 25.37
CA LEU A 90 11.99 -40.41 24.76
C LEU A 90 11.03 -39.24 24.47
N ASP A 91 9.82 -39.53 23.96
CA ASP A 91 8.80 -38.51 23.67
C ASP A 91 8.33 -37.78 24.93
N GLU A 92 8.01 -38.54 25.99
CA GLU A 92 7.58 -38.02 27.28
C GLU A 92 8.66 -37.13 27.92
N ALA A 93 9.90 -37.61 27.91
CA ALA A 93 11.05 -36.85 28.41
C ALA A 93 11.32 -35.57 27.60
N ALA A 94 11.17 -35.62 26.27
CA ALA A 94 11.41 -34.48 25.40
C ALA A 94 10.32 -33.41 25.58
N HIS A 95 9.06 -33.82 25.70
CA HIS A 95 7.98 -32.91 26.03
C HIS A 95 8.15 -32.28 27.42
N ALA A 96 8.50 -33.06 28.43
CA ALA A 96 8.77 -32.55 29.77
C ALA A 96 9.95 -31.55 29.81
N ALA A 97 11.03 -31.84 29.08
CA ALA A 97 12.18 -30.94 28.97
C ALA A 97 11.81 -29.63 28.24
N TYR A 98 11.02 -29.72 27.17
CA TYR A 98 10.53 -28.55 26.44
C TYR A 98 9.60 -27.68 27.30
N ASP A 99 8.68 -28.29 28.07
CA ASP A 99 7.84 -27.58 29.04
C ASP A 99 8.66 -26.96 30.19
N GLY A 100 9.80 -27.57 30.51
CA GLY A 100 10.81 -27.02 31.42
C GLY A 100 11.66 -25.89 30.83
N GLY A 101 11.45 -25.51 29.57
CA GLY A 101 12.12 -24.40 28.89
C GLY A 101 13.31 -24.78 28.00
N ALA A 102 13.57 -26.07 27.76
CA ALA A 102 14.59 -26.52 26.82
C ALA A 102 14.15 -26.27 25.36
N ASP A 103 15.03 -25.72 24.53
CA ASP A 103 14.74 -25.54 23.10
C ASP A 103 15.09 -26.81 22.32
N LEU A 104 14.09 -27.65 22.10
CA LEU A 104 14.21 -28.90 21.34
C LEU A 104 13.54 -28.74 19.97
N PRO A 105 14.30 -28.62 18.85
CA PRO A 105 13.75 -28.28 17.54
C PRO A 105 12.62 -29.21 17.06
N LEU A 106 12.76 -30.53 17.24
CA LEU A 106 11.75 -31.50 16.83
C LEU A 106 10.43 -31.33 17.61
N ILE A 107 10.50 -31.10 18.92
CA ILE A 107 9.32 -30.86 19.77
C ILE A 107 8.68 -29.51 19.46
N ARG A 108 9.50 -28.50 19.19
CA ARG A 108 9.03 -27.18 18.76
C ARG A 108 8.27 -27.26 17.44
N LEU A 109 8.81 -27.96 16.44
CA LEU A 109 8.13 -28.20 15.16
C LEU A 109 6.81 -28.96 15.35
N SER A 110 6.81 -29.98 16.21
CA SER A 110 5.58 -30.69 16.59
C SER A 110 4.52 -29.75 17.17
N ARG A 111 4.89 -28.86 18.10
CA ARG A 111 3.94 -27.90 18.68
C ARG A 111 3.49 -26.80 17.73
N LEU A 112 4.40 -26.28 16.91
CA LEU A 112 4.10 -25.21 15.96
C LEU A 112 3.16 -25.68 14.84
N PHE A 113 3.36 -26.88 14.33
CA PHE A 113 2.62 -27.41 13.18
C PHE A 113 1.60 -28.51 13.55
N GLY A 114 1.43 -28.80 14.85
CA GLY A 114 0.50 -29.82 15.33
C GLY A 114 0.86 -31.24 14.89
N LEU A 115 2.15 -31.56 14.76
CA LEU A 115 2.61 -32.84 14.23
C LEU A 115 2.44 -33.96 15.26
N SER A 116 1.91 -35.09 14.79
CA SER A 116 1.88 -36.35 15.52
C SER A 116 3.28 -36.95 15.72
N THR A 117 3.40 -37.89 16.66
CA THR A 117 4.63 -38.66 16.90
C THR A 117 5.10 -39.37 15.62
N PHE A 118 4.17 -39.90 14.83
CA PHE A 118 4.47 -40.54 13.54
C PHE A 118 5.08 -39.55 12.53
N GLU A 119 4.50 -38.36 12.40
CA GLU A 119 5.03 -37.33 11.50
C GLU A 119 6.41 -36.83 11.94
N CYS A 120 6.65 -36.74 13.26
CA CYS A 120 7.99 -36.43 13.80
C CYS A 120 9.01 -37.52 13.42
N ASP A 121 8.62 -38.79 13.46
CA ASP A 121 9.48 -39.91 13.06
C ASP A 121 9.77 -39.89 11.55
N LEU A 122 8.82 -39.43 10.72
CA LEU A 122 9.06 -39.19 9.29
C LEU A 122 10.11 -38.09 9.06
N LEU A 123 10.03 -36.99 9.80
CA LEU A 123 11.04 -35.92 9.74
C LEU A 123 12.42 -36.47 10.12
N LEU A 124 12.50 -37.28 11.18
CA LEU A 124 13.75 -37.91 11.63
C LEU A 124 14.34 -38.86 10.58
N LEU A 125 13.50 -39.69 9.95
CA LEU A 125 13.92 -40.59 8.85
C LEU A 125 14.50 -39.82 7.67
N ALA A 126 13.86 -38.71 7.29
CA ALA A 126 14.30 -37.85 6.19
C ALA A 126 15.56 -37.02 6.55
N LEU A 127 15.74 -36.68 7.83
CA LEU A 127 16.91 -35.96 8.35
C LEU A 127 18.17 -36.83 8.43
N ALA A 128 18.04 -38.13 8.72
CA ALA A 128 19.19 -38.98 9.02
C ALA A 128 20.31 -38.96 7.96
N PRO A 129 20.03 -39.00 6.64
CA PRO A 129 21.05 -38.87 5.60
C PRO A 129 21.78 -37.52 5.57
N GLU A 130 21.12 -36.45 6.02
CA GLU A 130 21.73 -35.10 6.12
C GLU A 130 22.70 -35.00 7.31
N VAL A 131 22.53 -35.86 8.32
CA VAL A 131 23.42 -35.94 9.49
C VAL A 131 24.59 -36.88 9.22
N ASP A 132 24.33 -38.03 8.61
CA ASP A 132 25.34 -39.07 8.39
C ASP A 132 25.02 -39.90 7.13
N LEU A 133 25.91 -39.83 6.13
CA LEU A 133 25.75 -40.54 4.85
C LEU A 133 25.70 -42.07 4.99
N ARG A 134 26.08 -42.64 6.15
CA ARG A 134 25.89 -44.08 6.40
C ARG A 134 24.42 -44.49 6.29
N TYR A 135 23.47 -43.61 6.63
CA TYR A 135 22.04 -43.90 6.51
C TYR A 135 21.62 -44.09 5.05
N GLU A 136 22.23 -43.43 4.06
CA GLU A 136 21.93 -43.67 2.64
C GLU A 136 22.19 -45.13 2.25
N ARG A 137 23.29 -45.70 2.74
CA ARG A 137 23.68 -47.09 2.48
C ARG A 137 22.75 -48.08 3.18
N LEU A 138 22.33 -47.76 4.40
CA LEU A 138 21.36 -48.58 5.14
C LEU A 138 19.99 -48.56 4.46
N TYR A 139 19.53 -47.41 3.98
CA TYR A 139 18.27 -47.27 3.26
C TYR A 139 18.30 -48.02 1.94
N ALA A 140 19.37 -47.92 1.16
CA ALA A 140 19.55 -48.68 -0.07
C ALA A 140 19.47 -50.21 0.18
N TYR A 141 20.12 -50.69 1.24
CA TYR A 141 20.11 -52.10 1.61
C TYR A 141 18.72 -52.62 2.03
N ILE A 142 17.96 -51.86 2.80
CA ILE A 142 16.61 -52.26 3.27
C ILE A 142 15.57 -52.17 2.14
N GLN A 143 15.76 -51.22 1.22
CA GLN A 143 14.88 -51.01 0.07
C GLN A 143 15.21 -51.92 -1.12
N ASP A 144 16.23 -52.77 -0.96
CA ASP A 144 16.68 -53.73 -1.96
C ASP A 144 17.08 -53.08 -3.29
N ASP A 145 17.70 -51.89 -3.23
CA ASP A 145 18.05 -51.13 -4.41
C ASP A 145 19.17 -50.13 -4.08
N VAL A 146 20.34 -50.33 -4.70
CA VAL A 146 21.53 -49.49 -4.50
C VAL A 146 21.35 -48.05 -4.98
N THR A 147 20.36 -47.79 -5.84
CA THR A 147 20.04 -46.44 -6.33
C THR A 147 19.16 -45.67 -5.34
N LYS A 148 18.41 -46.37 -4.47
CA LYS A 148 17.51 -45.78 -3.47
C LYS A 148 18.24 -45.31 -2.20
N LYS A 149 18.97 -44.20 -2.33
CA LYS A 149 19.75 -43.59 -1.22
C LYS A 149 18.91 -42.80 -0.22
N ARG A 150 17.67 -42.45 -0.57
CA ARG A 150 16.72 -41.70 0.27
C ARG A 150 15.61 -42.64 0.75
N PRO A 151 14.97 -42.34 1.90
CA PRO A 151 13.87 -43.17 2.37
C PRO A 151 12.64 -42.97 1.47
N THR A 152 12.02 -44.06 1.03
CA THR A 152 10.70 -44.02 0.37
C THR A 152 9.57 -44.06 1.39
N VAL A 153 8.37 -43.67 0.96
CA VAL A 153 7.15 -43.82 1.79
C VAL A 153 6.96 -45.28 2.21
N ASP A 154 7.23 -46.24 1.34
CA ASP A 154 7.18 -47.66 1.67
C ASP A 154 8.15 -48.05 2.78
N LEU A 155 9.40 -47.56 2.73
CA LEU A 155 10.37 -47.79 3.80
C LEU A 155 9.87 -47.24 5.14
N ALA A 156 9.33 -46.01 5.17
CA ALA A 156 8.79 -45.44 6.40
C ALA A 156 7.63 -46.27 6.96
N LEU A 157 6.69 -46.70 6.12
CA LEU A 157 5.56 -47.53 6.54
C LEU A 157 6.01 -48.91 7.04
N ARG A 158 7.04 -49.50 6.43
CA ARG A 158 7.63 -50.77 6.90
C ARG A 158 8.33 -50.63 8.25
N LEU A 159 9.01 -49.52 8.49
CA LEU A 159 9.76 -49.28 9.73
C LEU A 159 8.88 -48.86 10.92
N LEU A 160 7.90 -47.98 10.65
CA LEU A 160 7.12 -47.33 11.70
C LEU A 160 5.80 -48.03 12.02
N CYS A 161 5.27 -48.87 11.12
CA CYS A 161 4.00 -49.57 11.33
C CYS A 161 4.19 -51.09 11.41
N ILE A 162 3.61 -51.71 12.44
CA ILE A 162 3.69 -53.16 12.65
C ILE A 162 2.65 -53.89 11.80
N ASP A 163 1.42 -53.37 11.74
CA ASP A 163 0.30 -54.05 11.09
C ASP A 163 -0.19 -53.33 9.81
N ALA A 164 -0.91 -54.07 8.97
CA ALA A 164 -1.44 -53.55 7.71
C ALA A 164 -2.54 -52.49 7.89
N GLN A 165 -3.27 -52.51 9.01
CA GLN A 165 -4.36 -51.58 9.30
C GLN A 165 -3.81 -50.20 9.69
N GLN A 166 -2.74 -50.16 10.50
CA GLN A 166 -1.94 -48.97 10.82
C GLN A 166 -1.37 -48.36 9.54
N ARG A 167 -0.80 -49.18 8.64
CA ARG A 167 -0.28 -48.70 7.34
C ARG A 167 -1.33 -48.02 6.49
N ILE A 168 -2.60 -48.40 6.60
CA ILE A 168 -3.71 -47.72 5.90
C ILE A 168 -4.08 -46.44 6.65
N ALA A 169 -4.16 -46.49 7.98
CA ALA A 169 -4.55 -45.35 8.80
C ALA A 169 -3.58 -44.16 8.69
N VAL A 170 -2.26 -44.42 8.65
CA VAL A 170 -1.25 -43.36 8.63
C VAL A 170 -0.96 -42.80 7.23
N ARG A 171 -1.55 -43.36 6.16
CA ARG A 171 -1.40 -42.83 4.79
C ARG A 171 -1.86 -41.38 4.65
N ARG A 172 -2.80 -40.98 5.51
CA ARG A 172 -3.30 -39.60 5.64
C ARG A 172 -2.18 -38.58 5.86
N ALA A 173 -1.09 -38.97 6.53
CA ALA A 173 0.07 -38.09 6.77
C ALA A 173 0.81 -37.68 5.49
N PHE A 174 0.55 -38.36 4.36
CA PHE A 174 1.15 -38.07 3.05
C PHE A 174 0.16 -37.43 2.07
N GLU A 175 -1.08 -37.14 2.51
CA GLU A 175 -2.07 -36.43 1.70
C GLU A 175 -1.73 -34.93 1.62
N ALA A 176 -2.24 -34.24 0.60
CA ALA A 176 -1.89 -32.84 0.32
C ALA A 176 -2.33 -31.85 1.42
N ASP A 177 -3.36 -32.22 2.19
CA ASP A 177 -3.90 -31.48 3.33
C ASP A 177 -3.24 -31.84 4.67
N ALA A 178 -2.34 -32.84 4.69
CA ALA A 178 -1.59 -33.19 5.89
C ALA A 178 -0.63 -32.08 6.30
N PRO A 179 -0.39 -31.86 7.60
CA PRO A 179 0.52 -30.82 8.10
C PRO A 179 1.91 -30.84 7.43
N LEU A 180 2.47 -32.04 7.20
CA LEU A 180 3.77 -32.22 6.55
C LEU A 180 3.82 -31.69 5.11
N GLN A 181 2.74 -31.87 4.34
CA GLN A 181 2.64 -31.42 2.94
C GLN A 181 2.17 -29.96 2.86
N GLN A 182 1.13 -29.60 3.62
CA GLN A 182 0.55 -28.25 3.64
C GLN A 182 1.58 -27.19 4.05
N GLN A 183 2.44 -27.51 5.01
CA GLN A 183 3.51 -26.64 5.49
C GLN A 183 4.83 -26.88 4.76
N GLN A 184 4.85 -27.75 3.74
CA GLN A 184 6.04 -28.10 2.95
C GLN A 184 7.25 -28.50 3.82
N LEU A 185 7.02 -29.17 4.95
CA LEU A 185 8.11 -29.63 5.82
C LEU A 185 8.85 -30.81 5.18
N LEU A 186 8.11 -31.66 4.47
CA LEU A 186 8.59 -32.86 3.80
C LEU A 186 8.16 -32.85 2.33
N HIS A 187 9.13 -32.96 1.42
CA HIS A 187 8.91 -33.05 -0.02
C HIS A 187 8.85 -34.51 -0.47
N LEU A 188 7.79 -34.85 -1.20
CA LEU A 188 7.65 -36.14 -1.88
C LEU A 188 8.01 -35.97 -3.36
N PHE A 189 9.00 -36.73 -3.84
CA PHE A 189 9.45 -36.62 -5.24
C PHE A 189 9.67 -38.00 -5.88
N GLU A 190 9.67 -38.01 -7.21
CA GLU A 190 9.84 -39.19 -8.06
C GLU A 190 11.23 -39.15 -8.70
N ASP A 191 12.01 -40.23 -8.65
CA ASP A 191 13.29 -40.34 -9.34
C ASP A 191 13.10 -41.10 -10.66
N GLY A 192 13.09 -40.38 -11.77
CA GLY A 192 13.10 -40.94 -13.14
C GLY A 192 11.81 -41.61 -13.65
N GLN A 193 10.92 -42.12 -12.78
CA GLN A 193 9.63 -42.68 -13.19
C GLN A 193 8.52 -41.64 -13.18
N ARG A 194 7.83 -41.46 -14.32
CA ARG A 194 6.61 -40.63 -14.38
C ARG A 194 5.45 -41.39 -13.74
N HIS A 195 4.78 -40.78 -12.76
CA HIS A 195 3.60 -41.33 -12.08
C HIS A 195 3.90 -42.53 -11.17
N ALA A 196 4.98 -42.43 -10.39
CA ALA A 196 5.27 -43.44 -9.38
C ALA A 196 4.13 -43.50 -8.34
N PRO A 197 3.71 -44.70 -7.90
CA PRO A 197 2.74 -44.83 -6.82
C PRO A 197 3.30 -44.22 -5.52
N LEU A 198 2.41 -43.77 -4.60
CA LEU A 198 2.80 -43.11 -3.36
C LEU A 198 3.94 -43.83 -2.61
N LEU A 199 3.86 -45.16 -2.53
CA LEU A 199 4.83 -46.01 -1.86
C LEU A 199 6.26 -45.91 -2.45
N ALA A 200 6.37 -45.67 -3.75
CA ALA A 200 7.65 -45.57 -4.46
C ALA A 200 8.26 -44.15 -4.43
N ARG A 201 7.53 -43.16 -3.90
CA ARG A 201 8.03 -41.77 -3.80
C ARG A 201 9.07 -41.64 -2.71
N PHE A 202 10.11 -40.87 -3.00
CA PHE A 202 11.16 -40.53 -2.04
C PHE A 202 10.72 -39.38 -1.15
N MET A 203 11.20 -39.41 0.09
CA MET A 203 11.01 -38.34 1.05
C MET A 203 12.31 -37.56 1.22
N LYS A 204 12.22 -36.23 1.11
CA LYS A 204 13.30 -35.32 1.46
C LYS A 204 12.77 -34.22 2.37
N LEU A 205 13.52 -33.93 3.43
CA LEU A 205 13.22 -32.81 4.32
C LEU A 205 13.52 -31.48 3.61
N ASP A 206 12.68 -30.47 3.83
CA ASP A 206 12.97 -29.11 3.34
C ASP A 206 14.30 -28.61 3.92
N ASP A 207 15.17 -28.06 3.09
CA ASP A 207 16.53 -27.63 3.48
C ASP A 207 16.49 -26.60 4.64
N ARG A 208 15.42 -25.82 4.76
CA ARG A 208 15.22 -24.90 5.89
C ARG A 208 14.95 -25.63 7.20
N ILE A 209 14.16 -26.70 7.14
CA ILE A 209 13.85 -27.51 8.33
C ILE A 209 15.11 -28.31 8.74
N VAL A 210 15.91 -28.77 7.78
CA VAL A 210 17.25 -29.33 8.07
C VAL A 210 18.11 -28.31 8.83
N ALA A 211 18.21 -27.08 8.33
CA ALA A 211 18.96 -26.02 8.99
C ALA A 211 18.43 -25.74 10.41
N GLU A 212 17.11 -25.67 10.58
CA GLU A 212 16.46 -25.43 11.88
C GLU A 212 16.69 -26.58 12.88
N MET A 213 16.79 -27.82 12.41
CA MET A 213 17.01 -28.99 13.26
C MET A 213 18.48 -29.22 13.61
N LEU A 214 19.42 -28.82 12.75
CA LEU A 214 20.85 -29.07 12.91
C LEU A 214 21.66 -27.88 13.42
N LEU A 215 21.19 -26.65 13.20
CA LEU A 215 21.87 -25.47 13.75
C LEU A 215 21.53 -25.33 15.23
N ASP A 216 22.53 -25.59 16.07
CA ASP A 216 22.50 -25.20 17.47
C ASP A 216 22.39 -23.66 17.51
N GLY A 217 21.38 -23.11 18.19
CA GLY A 217 21.03 -21.68 18.17
C GLY A 217 22.11 -20.71 18.69
N SER A 218 23.37 -21.14 18.80
CA SER A 218 24.45 -20.50 19.56
C SER A 218 25.78 -20.24 18.82
N ARG A 219 26.00 -20.54 17.51
CA ARG A 219 27.32 -20.30 16.87
C ARG A 219 27.37 -19.55 15.52
N THR A 220 27.75 -18.26 15.63
CA THR A 220 28.76 -17.46 14.87
C THR A 220 28.85 -17.49 13.33
N SER A 221 28.42 -16.38 12.70
CA SER A 221 29.30 -15.39 12.02
C SER A 221 28.55 -14.06 11.83
N GLY A 222 29.25 -12.93 11.88
CA GLY A 222 28.68 -11.57 11.94
C GLY A 222 27.89 -11.16 10.69
N ASP A 223 26.93 -10.26 10.91
CA ASP A 223 26.19 -9.39 9.96
C ASP A 223 24.65 -9.50 9.93
N GLU A 224 24.01 -10.34 10.76
CA GLU A 224 22.54 -10.42 10.80
C GLU A 224 21.92 -10.17 12.20
N PRO A 225 20.81 -9.39 12.28
CA PRO A 225 20.24 -8.92 13.54
C PRO A 225 19.63 -10.06 14.37
N THR A 226 19.95 -10.07 15.66
CA THR A 226 19.49 -11.05 16.66
C THR A 226 18.26 -10.51 17.37
N VAL A 227 17.21 -11.34 17.53
CA VAL A 227 16.00 -10.98 18.30
C VAL A 227 16.38 -10.80 19.77
N ALA A 228 16.11 -9.62 20.34
CA ALA A 228 16.35 -9.36 21.77
C ALA A 228 15.44 -10.25 22.62
N GLY A 229 16.04 -11.14 23.41
CA GLY A 229 15.37 -11.98 24.41
C GLY A 229 15.29 -13.47 24.09
N SER A 230 15.45 -13.89 22.83
CA SER A 230 15.45 -15.32 22.45
C SER A 230 16.77 -15.82 21.87
N GLY A 231 17.71 -14.93 21.53
CA GLY A 231 18.97 -15.31 20.87
C GLY A 231 18.78 -15.88 19.45
N ARG A 232 17.55 -15.92 18.93
CA ARG A 232 17.23 -16.56 17.65
C ARG A 232 17.53 -15.62 16.48
N ARG A 233 18.29 -16.12 15.52
CA ARG A 233 18.48 -15.51 14.20
C ARG A 233 17.33 -15.92 13.29
N VAL A 234 16.97 -15.05 12.35
CA VAL A 234 16.01 -15.36 11.30
C VAL A 234 16.77 -15.52 9.98
N PRO A 235 17.22 -16.73 9.62
CA PRO A 235 17.73 -16.96 8.28
C PRO A 235 16.55 -16.81 7.31
N ALA A 236 16.63 -15.81 6.44
CA ALA A 236 15.60 -15.57 5.44
C ALA A 236 15.71 -16.60 4.30
N GLU A 237 14.56 -17.05 3.80
CA GLU A 237 14.50 -18.13 2.80
C GLU A 237 15.19 -17.69 1.50
N PRO A 238 16.19 -18.42 0.98
CA PRO A 238 16.98 -17.97 -0.17
C PRO A 238 16.14 -17.56 -1.38
N GLY A 239 15.03 -18.27 -1.64
CA GLY A 239 14.08 -17.98 -2.73
C GLY A 239 13.11 -16.82 -2.45
N LEU A 240 12.98 -16.36 -1.21
CA LEU A 240 12.07 -15.29 -0.78
C LEU A 240 12.79 -14.06 -0.22
N LEU A 241 14.13 -14.06 -0.16
CA LEU A 241 14.96 -12.93 0.30
C LEU A 241 14.65 -11.62 -0.43
N ALA A 242 14.34 -11.68 -1.72
CA ALA A 242 14.02 -10.50 -2.52
C ALA A 242 12.71 -9.81 -2.08
N PHE A 243 11.83 -10.57 -1.41
CA PHE A 243 10.46 -10.17 -1.14
C PHE A 243 10.13 -10.05 0.35
N THR A 244 10.92 -10.69 1.21
CA THR A 244 10.68 -10.77 2.65
C THR A 244 11.77 -10.04 3.43
N SER A 245 11.38 -9.34 4.48
CA SER A 245 12.31 -8.68 5.39
C SER A 245 11.81 -8.84 6.82
N VAL A 246 12.68 -9.27 7.71
CA VAL A 246 12.34 -9.47 9.12
C VAL A 246 12.80 -8.25 9.88
N LYS A 247 11.86 -7.65 10.61
CA LYS A 247 12.10 -6.48 11.45
C LYS A 247 11.94 -6.86 12.90
N LEU A 248 12.84 -6.33 13.72
CA LEU A 248 12.70 -6.29 15.17
C LEU A 248 12.03 -4.97 15.53
N PRO A 249 10.73 -4.98 15.89
CA PRO A 249 10.01 -3.76 16.15
C PRO A 249 10.51 -3.08 17.44
N GLN A 250 11.13 -1.92 17.28
CA GLN A 250 11.60 -1.07 18.39
C GLN A 250 10.68 0.12 18.67
N ARG A 251 9.82 0.46 17.70
CA ARG A 251 8.95 1.63 17.75
C ARG A 251 7.79 1.34 18.70
N ARG A 252 7.46 2.28 19.57
CA ARG A 252 6.34 2.18 20.53
C ARG A 252 5.19 3.10 20.11
N PHE A 253 4.00 2.90 20.67
CA PHE A 253 2.85 3.78 20.41
C PHE A 253 3.09 5.23 20.82
N GLN A 254 3.89 5.47 21.87
CA GLN A 254 4.30 6.82 22.30
C GLN A 254 5.12 7.58 21.24
N ASP A 255 5.73 6.86 20.29
CA ASP A 255 6.49 7.46 19.19
C ASP A 255 5.59 7.82 17.99
N LEU A 256 4.30 7.45 18.07
CA LEU A 256 3.28 7.72 17.07
C LEU A 256 2.36 8.83 17.54
N VAL A 257 1.98 9.71 16.62
CA VAL A 257 0.96 10.73 16.86
C VAL A 257 -0.39 10.10 16.53
N LEU A 258 -1.01 9.49 17.55
CA LEU A 258 -2.32 8.85 17.46
C LEU A 258 -3.14 9.22 18.71
N PRO A 259 -4.48 9.33 18.59
CA PRO A 259 -5.33 9.53 19.75
C PRO A 259 -5.18 8.39 20.77
N ASP A 260 -5.06 8.73 22.06
CA ASP A 260 -4.85 7.74 23.14
C ASP A 260 -5.95 6.67 23.21
N GLU A 261 -7.20 7.07 22.98
CA GLU A 261 -8.34 6.14 22.91
C GLU A 261 -8.18 5.10 21.79
N PHE A 262 -7.68 5.55 20.63
CA PHE A 262 -7.47 4.68 19.47
C PHE A 262 -6.30 3.72 19.69
N ALA A 263 -5.20 4.18 20.28
CA ALA A 263 -4.09 3.32 20.68
C ALA A 263 -4.54 2.29 21.74
N GLY A 264 -5.35 2.72 22.71
CA GLY A 264 -5.93 1.85 23.74
C GLY A 264 -6.83 0.76 23.16
N LEU A 265 -7.65 1.09 22.15
CA LEU A 265 -8.51 0.13 21.47
C LEU A 265 -7.68 -0.95 20.74
N LEU A 266 -6.66 -0.53 19.98
CA LEU A 266 -5.78 -1.46 19.25
C LEU A 266 -5.05 -2.43 20.18
N ARG A 267 -4.58 -1.95 21.33
CA ARG A 267 -3.95 -2.81 22.35
C ARG A 267 -4.90 -3.88 22.87
N ARG A 268 -6.14 -3.50 23.21
CA ARG A 268 -7.14 -4.46 23.71
C ARG A 268 -7.47 -5.52 22.67
N THR A 269 -7.63 -5.13 21.40
CA THR A 269 -7.94 -6.06 20.33
C THR A 269 -6.90 -7.17 20.20
N VAL A 270 -5.60 -6.83 20.23
CA VAL A 270 -4.53 -7.82 20.08
C VAL A 270 -4.47 -8.78 21.27
N VAL A 271 -4.75 -8.29 22.49
CA VAL A 271 -4.81 -9.14 23.69
C VAL A 271 -6.04 -10.05 23.68
N GLU A 272 -7.21 -9.54 23.26
CA GLU A 272 -8.47 -10.28 23.26
C GLU A 272 -8.53 -11.41 22.22
N HIS A 273 -7.94 -11.21 21.04
CA HIS A 273 -8.10 -12.11 19.90
C HIS A 273 -6.98 -13.14 19.72
N GLY A 274 -6.02 -13.19 20.65
CA GLY A 274 -5.02 -14.26 20.82
C GLY A 274 -4.66 -15.07 19.56
N GLY A 275 -3.60 -14.67 18.86
CA GLY A 275 -3.03 -15.44 17.75
C GLY A 275 -3.71 -15.19 16.41
N ARG A 276 -4.97 -15.60 16.19
CA ARG A 276 -5.61 -15.58 14.86
C ARG A 276 -6.35 -14.27 14.55
N LEU A 277 -5.60 -13.23 14.23
CA LEU A 277 -6.16 -11.90 13.96
C LEU A 277 -5.62 -11.29 12.67
N VAL A 278 -6.53 -10.82 11.82
CA VAL A 278 -6.24 -10.05 10.63
C VAL A 278 -6.68 -8.60 10.83
N LEU A 279 -5.70 -7.67 10.85
CA LEU A 279 -5.90 -6.23 10.99
C LEU A 279 -5.74 -5.54 9.65
N ALA A 280 -6.86 -5.10 9.07
CA ALA A 280 -6.89 -4.26 7.88
C ALA A 280 -6.72 -2.79 8.29
N LEU A 281 -5.49 -2.27 8.19
CA LEU A 281 -5.11 -0.90 8.50
C LEU A 281 -5.37 0.02 7.30
N GLN A 282 -6.47 0.74 7.34
CA GLN A 282 -6.93 1.61 6.26
C GLN A 282 -6.46 3.04 6.48
N GLY A 283 -5.79 3.57 5.47
CA GLY A 283 -5.31 4.95 5.51
C GLY A 283 -4.51 5.32 4.26
N LYS A 284 -4.46 6.62 3.97
CA LYS A 284 -3.68 7.17 2.86
C LYS A 284 -2.18 6.83 3.01
N TYR A 285 -1.43 6.97 1.92
CA TYR A 285 0.02 6.89 1.98
C TYR A 285 0.58 7.80 3.10
N GLY A 286 1.55 7.29 3.86
CA GLY A 286 2.17 8.03 4.95
C GLY A 286 1.33 8.20 6.22
N SER A 287 0.14 7.59 6.32
CA SER A 287 -0.70 7.59 7.54
C SER A 287 -0.11 6.79 8.71
N GLY A 288 0.97 6.04 8.50
CA GLY A 288 1.63 5.28 9.56
C GLY A 288 1.15 3.83 9.69
N ARG A 289 0.43 3.26 8.72
CA ARG A 289 -0.02 1.85 8.72
C ARG A 289 1.05 0.84 9.15
N GLY A 290 2.20 0.83 8.48
CA GLY A 290 3.31 -0.06 8.85
C GLY A 290 3.93 0.29 10.21
N ALA A 291 3.91 1.55 10.62
CA ALA A 291 4.43 1.98 11.91
C ALA A 291 3.52 1.55 13.08
N ILE A 292 2.20 1.49 12.87
CA ILE A 292 1.24 0.93 13.82
C ILE A 292 1.45 -0.58 13.97
N ALA A 293 1.64 -1.31 12.86
CA ALA A 293 1.96 -2.74 12.91
C ALA A 293 3.27 -2.99 13.68
N GLU A 294 4.31 -2.19 13.43
CA GLU A 294 5.57 -2.23 14.20
C GLU A 294 5.32 -1.94 15.69
N ALA A 295 4.53 -0.93 16.04
CA ALA A 295 4.23 -0.59 17.44
C ALA A 295 3.47 -1.69 18.19
N LEU A 296 2.49 -2.31 17.54
CA LEU A 296 1.76 -3.45 18.09
C LEU A 296 2.68 -4.64 18.35
N CYS A 297 3.55 -4.95 17.41
CA CYS A 297 4.49 -6.06 17.55
C CYS A 297 5.58 -5.78 18.61
N SER A 298 6.02 -4.52 18.75
CA SER A 298 6.98 -4.13 19.79
C SER A 298 6.42 -4.36 21.20
N GLU A 299 5.16 -4.00 21.43
CA GLU A 299 4.51 -4.22 22.73
C GLU A 299 4.17 -5.69 23.00
N ALA A 300 3.84 -6.45 21.95
CA ALA A 300 3.62 -7.90 22.06
C ALA A 300 4.92 -8.70 22.16
N GLY A 301 6.09 -8.09 21.94
CA GLY A 301 7.38 -8.76 21.90
C GLY A 301 7.55 -9.71 20.70
N THR A 302 6.76 -9.52 19.64
CA THR A 302 6.77 -10.38 18.45
C THR A 302 7.60 -9.76 17.32
N PRO A 303 8.43 -10.53 16.59
CA PRO A 303 9.07 -10.04 15.37
C PRO A 303 8.04 -9.75 14.28
N LEU A 304 8.40 -8.91 13.29
CA LEU A 304 7.53 -8.56 12.16
C LEU A 304 8.16 -9.00 10.84
N LEU A 305 7.51 -9.92 10.13
CA LEU A 305 7.87 -10.34 8.78
C LEU A 305 7.14 -9.45 7.76
N ALA A 306 7.85 -8.50 7.16
CA ALA A 306 7.32 -7.66 6.11
C ALA A 306 7.49 -8.32 4.73
N VAL A 307 6.38 -8.54 4.04
CA VAL A 307 6.29 -9.24 2.76
C VAL A 307 5.84 -8.25 1.68
N ALA A 308 6.60 -8.14 0.59
CA ALA A 308 6.23 -7.33 -0.57
C ALA A 308 5.41 -8.15 -1.56
N LEU A 309 4.10 -8.23 -1.31
CA LEU A 309 3.17 -9.10 -2.04
C LEU A 309 3.01 -8.67 -3.50
N ASP A 310 3.08 -7.36 -3.77
CA ASP A 310 3.05 -6.81 -5.13
C ASP A 310 4.21 -7.34 -5.99
N ARG A 311 5.43 -7.32 -5.46
CA ARG A 311 6.62 -7.84 -6.15
C ARG A 311 6.62 -9.36 -6.25
N MET A 312 6.03 -10.06 -5.29
CA MET A 312 5.86 -11.52 -5.36
C MET A 312 4.89 -11.93 -6.46
N ALA A 313 3.78 -11.18 -6.61
CA ALA A 313 2.76 -11.46 -7.63
C ALA A 313 3.28 -11.34 -9.06
N GLU A 314 4.31 -10.49 -9.28
CA GLU A 314 4.98 -10.30 -10.56
C GLU A 314 6.08 -11.36 -10.84
N SER A 315 6.36 -12.26 -9.89
CA SER A 315 7.40 -13.27 -10.01
C SER A 315 6.92 -14.56 -10.69
N THR A 316 7.85 -15.46 -11.03
CA THR A 316 7.54 -16.79 -11.59
C THR A 316 7.19 -17.85 -10.53
N LEU A 317 7.02 -17.44 -9.27
CA LEU A 317 6.70 -18.37 -8.18
C LEU A 317 5.23 -18.81 -8.27
N ALA A 318 4.98 -20.08 -7.94
CA ALA A 318 3.61 -20.57 -7.77
C ALA A 318 2.97 -19.89 -6.53
N PRO A 319 1.77 -19.29 -6.65
CA PRO A 319 1.18 -18.47 -5.58
C PRO A 319 1.02 -19.20 -4.24
N PHE A 320 0.46 -20.41 -4.27
CA PHE A 320 0.20 -21.21 -3.08
C PHE A 320 1.50 -21.67 -2.41
N ASP A 321 2.51 -22.07 -3.20
CA ASP A 321 3.81 -22.46 -2.67
C ASP A 321 4.53 -21.28 -2.01
N ALA A 322 4.49 -20.11 -2.66
CA ALA A 322 5.09 -18.90 -2.12
C ALA A 322 4.43 -18.50 -0.79
N MET A 323 3.10 -18.58 -0.70
CA MET A 323 2.37 -18.28 0.53
C MET A 323 2.68 -19.29 1.65
N ALA A 324 2.67 -20.60 1.36
CA ALA A 324 2.99 -21.63 2.33
C ALA A 324 4.39 -21.43 2.96
N ARG A 325 5.38 -21.08 2.12
CA ARG A 325 6.74 -20.76 2.56
C ARG A 325 6.82 -19.51 3.44
N VAL A 326 6.06 -18.47 3.12
CA VAL A 326 5.96 -17.25 3.95
C VAL A 326 5.34 -17.58 5.31
N LEU A 327 4.22 -18.32 5.34
CA LEU A 327 3.55 -18.72 6.58
C LEU A 327 4.46 -19.55 7.46
N ARG A 328 5.07 -20.59 6.90
CA ARG A 328 6.05 -21.43 7.61
C ARG A 328 7.17 -20.57 8.18
N GLY A 329 7.71 -19.65 7.38
CA GLY A 329 8.77 -18.75 7.83
C GLY A 329 8.35 -17.86 9.00
N ALA A 330 7.12 -17.34 8.97
CA ALA A 330 6.55 -16.56 10.06
C ALA A 330 6.35 -17.41 11.33
N MET A 331 5.81 -18.61 11.20
CA MET A 331 5.58 -19.55 12.31
C MET A 331 6.88 -19.97 13.00
N LEU A 332 7.92 -20.32 12.23
CA LEU A 332 9.23 -20.68 12.76
C LEU A 332 9.86 -19.54 13.57
N CYS A 333 9.62 -18.29 13.17
CA CYS A 333 10.15 -17.11 13.84
C CYS A 333 9.25 -16.59 14.97
N GLY A 334 8.02 -17.11 15.11
CA GLY A 334 6.98 -16.51 15.95
C GLY A 334 6.65 -15.07 15.53
N ALA A 335 6.78 -14.75 14.24
CA ALA A 335 6.65 -13.40 13.71
C ALA A 335 5.20 -13.13 13.25
N ALA A 336 4.73 -11.90 13.46
CA ALA A 336 3.54 -11.40 12.78
C ALA A 336 3.86 -11.06 11.32
N ILE A 337 2.87 -11.07 10.43
CA ILE A 337 3.09 -10.82 8.99
C ILE A 337 2.53 -9.46 8.60
N LEU A 338 3.32 -8.65 7.89
CA LEU A 338 2.88 -7.41 7.25
C LEU A 338 2.83 -7.60 5.72
N TRP A 339 1.63 -7.59 5.16
CA TRP A 339 1.39 -7.80 3.73
C TRP A 339 1.42 -6.49 2.93
N ASN A 340 2.61 -6.00 2.61
CA ASN A 340 2.75 -4.77 1.80
C ASN A 340 2.28 -5.01 0.36
N GLY A 341 1.55 -4.04 -0.20
CA GLY A 341 1.06 -4.12 -1.59
C GLY A 341 -0.23 -4.91 -1.77
N ALA A 342 -0.88 -5.37 -0.70
CA ALA A 342 -2.14 -6.12 -0.78
C ALA A 342 -3.27 -5.36 -1.50
N ASP A 343 -3.28 -4.03 -1.41
CA ASP A 343 -4.28 -3.18 -2.06
C ASP A 343 -4.32 -3.34 -3.59
N ARG A 344 -3.16 -3.51 -4.25
CA ARG A 344 -3.10 -3.76 -5.70
C ARG A 344 -3.72 -5.11 -6.06
N LEU A 345 -3.36 -6.14 -5.32
CA LEU A 345 -3.83 -7.50 -5.55
C LEU A 345 -5.34 -7.64 -5.34
N LEU A 346 -5.88 -6.97 -4.32
CA LEU A 346 -7.32 -7.01 -4.02
C LEU A 346 -8.17 -6.29 -5.07
N ARG A 347 -7.59 -5.32 -5.79
CA ARG A 347 -8.26 -4.56 -6.86
C ARG A 347 -8.21 -5.26 -8.21
N ASP A 348 -7.13 -5.97 -8.49
CA ASP A 348 -6.97 -6.67 -9.76
C ASP A 348 -7.84 -7.93 -9.81
N GLU A 349 -8.82 -7.96 -10.71
CA GLU A 349 -9.63 -9.15 -10.95
C GLU A 349 -8.87 -10.22 -11.75
N ALA A 350 -7.84 -9.84 -12.52
CA ALA A 350 -7.00 -10.79 -13.26
C ALA A 350 -6.01 -11.55 -12.36
N ALA A 351 -5.72 -11.02 -11.16
CA ALA A 351 -4.86 -11.66 -10.16
C ALA A 351 -5.57 -12.74 -9.31
N GLY A 352 -6.52 -13.48 -9.92
CA GLY A 352 -7.42 -14.39 -9.21
C GLY A 352 -6.71 -15.47 -8.38
N GLU A 353 -5.66 -16.09 -8.91
CA GLU A 353 -4.92 -17.16 -8.21
C GLU A 353 -4.16 -16.64 -6.99
N TRP A 354 -3.46 -15.50 -7.13
CA TRP A 354 -2.76 -14.88 -6.00
C TRP A 354 -3.72 -14.39 -4.91
N ARG A 355 -4.91 -13.90 -5.29
CA ARG A 355 -5.95 -13.54 -4.31
C ARG A 355 -6.44 -14.76 -3.54
N ALA A 356 -6.71 -15.86 -4.24
CA ALA A 356 -7.10 -17.13 -3.60
C ALA A 356 -6.01 -17.64 -2.66
N ALA A 357 -4.75 -17.59 -3.09
CA ALA A 357 -3.61 -17.98 -2.26
C ALA A 357 -3.45 -17.09 -1.02
N LEU A 358 -3.62 -15.77 -1.14
CA LEU A 358 -3.59 -14.84 0.00
C LEU A 358 -4.70 -15.17 1.00
N PHE A 359 -5.93 -15.41 0.56
CA PHE A 359 -7.03 -15.72 1.47
C PHE A 359 -6.84 -17.06 2.17
N ALA A 360 -6.40 -18.09 1.43
CA ALA A 360 -6.03 -19.37 2.02
C ALA A 360 -4.92 -19.19 3.07
N ALA A 361 -3.95 -18.32 2.78
CA ALA A 361 -2.85 -18.04 3.70
C ALA A 361 -3.31 -17.31 4.98
N LEU A 362 -4.18 -16.30 4.83
CA LEU A 362 -4.74 -15.56 5.96
C LEU A 362 -5.62 -16.44 6.85
N ASP A 363 -6.37 -17.40 6.28
CA ASP A 363 -7.24 -18.29 7.04
C ASP A 363 -6.47 -19.45 7.72
N ALA A 364 -5.31 -19.83 7.16
CA ALA A 364 -4.45 -20.88 7.69
C ALA A 364 -3.41 -20.40 8.71
N PHE A 365 -3.19 -19.09 8.85
CA PHE A 365 -2.13 -18.55 9.69
C PHE A 365 -2.54 -18.41 11.16
N ASP A 366 -1.82 -19.12 12.03
CA ASP A 366 -2.01 -19.10 13.48
C ASP A 366 -1.27 -17.93 14.16
N GLY A 367 -1.38 -16.74 13.58
CA GLY A 367 -0.69 -15.54 14.03
C GLY A 367 -1.31 -14.24 13.53
N CYS A 368 -0.77 -13.10 13.98
CA CYS A 368 -1.32 -11.80 13.62
C CYS A 368 -0.85 -11.38 12.21
N SER A 369 -1.79 -11.02 11.35
CA SER A 369 -1.55 -10.50 10.00
C SER A 369 -2.03 -9.07 9.87
N PHE A 370 -1.19 -8.20 9.31
CA PHE A 370 -1.49 -6.80 9.04
C PHE A 370 -1.63 -6.57 7.54
N LEU A 371 -2.78 -6.02 7.11
CA LEU A 371 -3.01 -5.58 5.73
C LEU A 371 -3.07 -4.05 5.66
N PRO A 372 -2.00 -3.37 5.23
CA PRO A 372 -2.05 -1.95 4.90
C PRO A 372 -2.84 -1.74 3.61
N LEU A 373 -3.97 -1.04 3.71
CA LEU A 373 -4.89 -0.78 2.58
C LEU A 373 -5.06 0.72 2.35
N ASP A 374 -5.10 1.15 1.08
CA ASP A 374 -5.31 2.56 0.73
C ASP A 374 -6.81 2.92 0.72
N GLN A 375 -7.67 1.94 0.41
CA GLN A 375 -9.12 2.10 0.35
C GLN A 375 -9.85 1.13 1.28
N SER A 376 -11.13 1.41 1.50
CA SER A 376 -12.01 0.53 2.27
C SER A 376 -12.22 -0.79 1.53
N TRP A 377 -11.86 -1.89 2.16
CA TRP A 377 -12.12 -3.25 1.68
C TRP A 377 -12.76 -4.09 2.79
N GLU A 378 -13.62 -5.03 2.41
CA GLU A 378 -14.31 -5.96 3.32
C GLU A 378 -14.12 -7.42 2.88
N ALA A 379 -13.75 -8.27 3.83
CA ALA A 379 -13.58 -9.70 3.64
C ALA A 379 -14.94 -10.46 3.66
N ARG A 380 -15.91 -10.07 2.81
CA ARG A 380 -17.26 -10.67 2.83
C ARG A 380 -17.23 -12.15 2.47
N GLY A 381 -17.37 -13.02 3.47
CA GLY A 381 -17.48 -14.48 3.31
C GLY A 381 -16.18 -15.19 2.90
N LEU A 382 -15.04 -14.50 2.97
CA LEU A 382 -13.73 -15.00 2.49
C LEU A 382 -12.87 -15.62 3.60
N LEU A 383 -13.02 -15.15 4.84
CA LEU A 383 -12.31 -15.67 6.01
C LEU A 383 -13.30 -16.42 6.90
N ARG A 384 -12.97 -17.65 7.29
CA ARG A 384 -13.90 -18.54 8.02
C ARG A 384 -13.42 -18.84 9.43
N ALA A 385 -12.12 -18.98 9.62
CA ALA A 385 -11.51 -19.38 10.89
C ALA A 385 -10.78 -18.23 11.60
N THR A 386 -10.66 -17.05 10.95
CA THR A 386 -9.83 -15.95 11.42
C THR A 386 -10.63 -14.68 11.68
N ALA A 387 -10.36 -13.99 12.80
CA ALA A 387 -11.00 -12.72 13.12
C ALA A 387 -10.48 -11.63 12.18
N PHE A 388 -11.39 -10.91 11.51
CA PHE A 388 -11.05 -9.79 10.64
C PHE A 388 -11.52 -8.48 11.25
N LEU A 389 -10.58 -7.59 11.57
CA LEU A 389 -10.89 -6.25 12.07
C LEU A 389 -10.43 -5.18 11.07
N ARG A 390 -11.38 -4.34 10.67
CA ARG A 390 -11.12 -3.14 9.89
C ARG A 390 -10.84 -1.96 10.80
N VAL A 391 -9.67 -1.36 10.63
CA VAL A 391 -9.24 -0.20 11.41
C VAL A 391 -9.00 0.96 10.46
N GLN A 392 -9.87 1.98 10.52
CA GLN A 392 -9.65 3.24 9.83
C GLN A 392 -8.70 4.10 10.66
N ILE A 393 -7.53 4.46 10.12
CA ILE A 393 -6.62 5.38 10.79
C ILE A 393 -7.23 6.79 10.71
N PRO A 394 -7.38 7.49 11.85
CA PRO A 394 -7.94 8.84 11.87
C PRO A 394 -7.05 9.82 11.10
N GLU A 395 -7.67 10.83 10.49
CA GLU A 395 -6.92 11.94 9.89
C GLU A 395 -6.31 12.81 11.00
N LEU A 396 -5.10 13.33 10.77
CA LEU A 396 -4.40 14.18 11.73
C LEU A 396 -5.17 15.49 11.91
N THR A 397 -5.39 15.92 13.15
CA THR A 397 -5.92 17.24 13.51
C THR A 397 -4.91 18.35 13.23
N TYR A 398 -5.36 19.61 13.21
CA TYR A 398 -4.46 20.76 13.05
C TYR A 398 -3.30 20.76 14.07
N GLY A 399 -3.60 20.53 15.36
CA GLY A 399 -2.59 20.51 16.41
C GLY A 399 -1.55 19.40 16.23
N GLU A 400 -1.99 18.22 15.81
CA GLU A 400 -1.10 17.09 15.52
C GLU A 400 -0.22 17.37 14.29
N ARG A 401 -0.77 17.95 13.22
CA ARG A 401 0.01 18.35 12.03
C ARG A 401 1.06 19.41 12.40
N GLU A 402 0.68 20.42 13.18
CA GLU A 402 1.58 21.47 13.65
C GLU A 402 2.73 20.88 14.49
N TYR A 403 2.42 19.95 15.40
CA TYR A 403 3.41 19.23 16.19
C TYR A 403 4.39 18.43 15.31
N ILE A 404 3.89 17.67 14.33
CA ILE A 404 4.72 16.88 13.40
C ILE A 404 5.62 17.80 12.57
N TRP A 405 5.10 18.93 12.07
CA TRP A 405 5.89 19.91 11.34
C TRP A 405 7.03 20.45 12.20
N ARG A 406 6.75 20.88 13.45
CA ARG A 406 7.79 21.34 14.39
C ARG A 406 8.84 20.26 14.63
N ALA A 407 8.42 19.03 14.91
CA ALA A 407 9.32 17.91 15.16
C ALA A 407 10.22 17.57 13.95
N ARG A 408 9.72 17.73 12.71
CA ARG A 408 10.48 17.43 11.48
C ARG A 408 11.37 18.56 11.01
N LEU A 409 10.95 19.81 11.21
CA LEU A 409 11.77 20.97 10.90
C LEU A 409 12.93 21.11 11.90
N GLY A 410 12.73 20.72 13.16
CA GLY A 410 13.79 20.65 14.17
C GLY A 410 14.45 22.01 14.41
N GLU A 411 15.78 22.06 14.35
CA GLU A 411 16.59 23.28 14.57
C GLU A 411 16.71 24.18 13.33
N LEU A 412 16.00 23.90 12.24
CA LEU A 412 16.04 24.78 11.07
C LEU A 412 15.52 26.18 11.42
N PRO A 413 16.15 27.26 10.92
CA PRO A 413 15.61 28.60 11.10
C PRO A 413 14.32 28.72 10.27
N TYR A 414 13.17 28.70 10.93
CA TYR A 414 11.86 28.92 10.31
C TYR A 414 11.06 29.95 11.09
N ASP A 415 10.21 30.69 10.38
CA ASP A 415 9.20 31.55 11.00
C ASP A 415 8.02 30.69 11.46
N GLU A 416 7.59 30.87 12.71
CA GLU A 416 6.49 30.11 13.30
C GLU A 416 5.17 30.34 12.55
N THR A 417 5.01 31.50 11.89
CA THR A 417 3.85 31.79 11.04
C THR A 417 3.76 30.85 9.84
N VAL A 418 4.90 30.37 9.31
CA VAL A 418 4.98 29.47 8.16
C VAL A 418 4.49 28.09 8.54
N VAL A 419 4.87 27.57 9.72
CA VAL A 419 4.42 26.25 10.19
C VAL A 419 2.91 26.23 10.39
N LYS A 420 2.36 27.26 11.03
CA LYS A 420 0.91 27.41 11.21
C LYS A 420 0.18 27.45 9.87
N SER A 421 0.72 28.18 8.91
CA SER A 421 0.17 28.28 7.55
C SER A 421 0.24 26.95 6.81
N LEU A 422 1.35 26.22 6.88
CA LEU A 422 1.48 24.90 6.24
C LEU A 422 0.51 23.88 6.85
N ALA A 423 0.37 23.86 8.18
CA ALA A 423 -0.52 22.94 8.89
C ALA A 423 -2.01 23.25 8.67
N SER A 424 -2.38 24.52 8.44
CA SER A 424 -3.75 24.91 8.09
C SER A 424 -4.06 24.66 6.61
N THR A 425 -3.12 24.98 5.72
CA THR A 425 -3.33 24.95 4.27
C THR A 425 -3.28 23.53 3.70
N PHE A 426 -2.37 22.68 4.17
CA PHE A 426 -2.21 21.32 3.63
C PHE A 426 -2.61 20.23 4.62
N ARG A 427 -3.55 19.37 4.22
CA ARG A 427 -3.99 18.18 4.98
C ARG A 427 -3.11 16.96 4.70
N LEU A 428 -1.80 17.09 4.95
CA LEU A 428 -0.82 16.02 4.71
C LEU A 428 -0.79 15.00 5.84
N THR A 429 -0.52 13.74 5.49
CA THR A 429 -0.19 12.69 6.47
C THR A 429 1.22 12.88 7.04
N ALA A 430 1.53 12.22 8.16
CA ALA A 430 2.86 12.30 8.78
C ALA A 430 4.01 11.91 7.82
N GLY A 431 3.78 10.90 6.98
CA GLY A 431 4.73 10.49 5.94
C GLY A 431 4.88 11.53 4.84
N GLN A 432 3.78 12.12 4.35
CA GLN A 432 3.84 13.19 3.36
C GLN A 432 4.56 14.44 3.89
N ILE A 433 4.35 14.80 5.17
CA ILE A 433 5.10 15.90 5.82
C ILE A 433 6.59 15.60 5.85
N ARG A 434 6.99 14.36 6.22
CA ARG A 434 8.39 13.92 6.19
C ARG A 434 8.98 14.07 4.78
N ASP A 435 8.26 13.61 3.77
CA ASP A 435 8.74 13.61 2.39
C ASP A 435 8.79 15.02 1.80
N ALA A 436 7.85 15.90 2.18
CA ALA A 436 7.89 17.33 1.85
C ALA A 436 9.11 18.03 2.48
N VAL A 437 9.40 17.80 3.76
CA VAL A 437 10.60 18.36 4.42
C VAL A 437 11.88 17.84 3.77
N ALA A 438 11.95 16.55 3.45
CA ALA A 438 13.09 15.96 2.76
C ALA A 438 13.32 16.61 1.38
N MET A 439 12.26 16.76 0.59
CA MET A 439 12.32 17.42 -0.72
C MET A 439 12.72 18.90 -0.60
N ALA A 440 12.16 19.65 0.36
CA ALA A 440 12.53 21.04 0.59
C ALA A 440 14.01 21.19 0.96
N ARG A 441 14.56 20.28 1.79
CA ARG A 441 15.99 20.23 2.11
C ARG A 441 16.84 19.95 0.87
N THR A 442 16.44 18.99 0.03
CA THR A 442 17.13 18.67 -1.22
C THR A 442 17.14 19.86 -2.18
N LEU A 443 15.99 20.54 -2.35
CA LEU A 443 15.88 21.72 -3.21
C LEU A 443 16.71 22.91 -2.71
N ALA A 444 16.70 23.15 -1.39
CA ALA A 444 17.51 24.19 -0.77
C ALA A 444 19.01 23.90 -0.95
N HIS A 445 19.43 22.66 -0.70
CA HIS A 445 20.80 22.23 -0.93
C HIS A 445 21.23 22.40 -2.39
N TRP A 446 20.38 22.02 -3.35
CA TRP A 446 20.66 22.16 -4.78
C TRP A 446 20.81 23.62 -5.22
N ARG A 447 20.06 24.54 -4.59
CA ARG A 447 20.16 25.99 -4.84
C ARG A 447 21.28 26.68 -4.06
N GLY A 448 21.94 25.98 -3.14
CA GLY A 448 22.92 26.56 -2.22
C GLY A 448 22.30 27.54 -1.20
N THR A 449 21.00 27.41 -0.92
CA THR A 449 20.26 28.27 0.01
C THR A 449 19.80 27.50 1.25
N THR A 450 19.35 28.20 2.29
CA THR A 450 18.60 27.58 3.40
C THR A 450 17.18 27.23 2.96
N VAL A 451 16.50 26.38 3.75
CA VAL A 451 15.09 26.06 3.52
C VAL A 451 14.26 27.32 3.74
N ASP A 452 13.64 27.83 2.68
CA ASP A 452 12.73 28.96 2.73
C ASP A 452 11.26 28.51 2.71
N ALA A 453 10.35 29.43 3.01
CA ALA A 453 8.92 29.16 2.97
C ALA A 453 8.48 28.72 1.56
N SER A 454 9.00 29.34 0.51
CA SER A 454 8.66 28.99 -0.87
C SER A 454 8.99 27.54 -1.22
N ALA A 455 10.13 27.02 -0.78
CA ALA A 455 10.51 25.63 -1.00
C ALA A 455 9.60 24.66 -0.23
N LEU A 456 9.21 24.99 1.01
CA LEU A 456 8.28 24.17 1.78
C LEU A 456 6.90 24.11 1.13
N PHE A 457 6.34 25.25 0.72
CA PHE A 457 5.06 25.29 0.01
C PHE A 457 5.13 24.54 -1.32
N ALA A 458 6.22 24.68 -2.09
CA ALA A 458 6.43 23.93 -3.33
C ALA A 458 6.52 22.42 -3.08
N ALA A 459 7.21 22.00 -2.02
CA ALA A 459 7.33 20.61 -1.64
C ALA A 459 5.98 20.01 -1.20
N CYS A 460 5.17 20.75 -0.43
CA CYS A 460 3.82 20.33 -0.06
C CYS A 460 2.90 20.15 -1.26
N ARG A 461 2.95 21.07 -2.24
CA ARG A 461 2.19 20.95 -3.49
C ARG A 461 2.56 19.69 -4.26
N ALA A 462 3.86 19.40 -4.39
CA ALA A 462 4.33 18.20 -5.06
C ALA A 462 3.88 16.88 -4.39
N GLN A 463 3.59 16.89 -3.08
CA GLN A 463 3.00 15.73 -2.38
C GLN A 463 1.49 15.55 -2.62
N SER A 464 0.83 16.57 -3.19
CA SER A 464 -0.63 16.67 -3.23
C SER A 464 -1.21 16.61 -4.67
N SER A 465 -0.46 17.00 -5.71
CA SER A 465 -1.00 17.24 -7.06
C SER A 465 -1.24 15.99 -7.95
N GLY A 466 -0.65 14.84 -7.62
CA GLY A 466 -0.44 13.75 -8.60
C GLY A 466 -1.68 13.09 -9.22
N LYS A 467 -2.83 13.02 -8.52
CA LYS A 467 -4.05 12.37 -9.07
C LYS A 467 -4.96 13.31 -9.85
N LEU A 468 -4.95 14.61 -9.51
CA LEU A 468 -5.86 15.59 -10.10
C LEU A 468 -5.36 16.08 -11.47
N ASP A 469 -4.05 16.07 -11.70
CA ASP A 469 -3.42 16.43 -12.98
C ASP A 469 -3.95 15.60 -14.17
N ALA A 470 -4.36 14.35 -13.92
CA ALA A 470 -4.94 13.48 -14.95
C ALA A 470 -6.44 13.75 -15.24
N LEU A 471 -7.14 14.44 -14.33
CA LEU A 471 -8.59 14.65 -14.39
C LEU A 471 -8.99 16.09 -14.73
N ALA A 472 -8.06 17.04 -14.62
CA ALA A 472 -8.35 18.47 -14.71
C ALA A 472 -7.18 19.28 -15.30
N HIS A 473 -7.46 20.45 -15.85
CA HIS A 473 -6.44 21.33 -16.40
C HIS A 473 -5.85 22.23 -15.32
N LYS A 474 -4.60 22.00 -14.96
CA LYS A 474 -3.87 22.85 -14.02
C LYS A 474 -3.60 24.24 -14.64
N ILE A 475 -4.04 25.29 -13.94
CA ILE A 475 -3.70 26.68 -14.29
C ILE A 475 -2.47 27.08 -13.48
N HIS A 476 -1.42 27.54 -14.18
CA HIS A 476 -0.27 28.16 -13.54
C HIS A 476 -0.62 29.58 -13.10
N ALA A 477 -0.95 29.74 -11.82
CA ALA A 477 -1.23 31.05 -11.26
C ALA A 477 0.03 31.93 -11.29
N THR A 478 -0.03 33.02 -12.05
CA THR A 478 1.09 33.96 -12.24
C THR A 478 0.77 35.39 -11.83
N TYR A 479 -0.52 35.71 -11.72
CA TYR A 479 -0.97 37.07 -11.40
C TYR A 479 -0.99 37.31 -9.89
N SER A 480 -0.80 38.58 -9.56
CA SER A 480 -0.82 39.16 -8.22
C SER A 480 -1.90 40.23 -8.11
N TRP A 481 -2.15 40.72 -6.89
CA TRP A 481 -3.08 41.83 -6.63
C TRP A 481 -2.78 43.12 -7.42
N ASN A 482 -1.54 43.30 -7.88
CA ASN A 482 -1.13 44.45 -8.67
C ASN A 482 -1.57 44.36 -10.15
N ASP A 483 -1.88 43.15 -10.63
CA ASP A 483 -2.19 42.91 -12.04
C ASP A 483 -3.67 43.14 -12.36
N ILE A 484 -4.55 42.97 -11.36
CA ILE A 484 -5.98 43.15 -11.52
C ILE A 484 -6.41 44.59 -11.19
N VAL A 485 -7.36 45.12 -11.96
CA VAL A 485 -7.99 46.42 -11.71
C VAL A 485 -9.48 46.18 -11.49
N LEU A 486 -9.92 46.32 -10.24
CA LEU A 486 -11.31 46.20 -9.83
C LEU A 486 -11.68 47.32 -8.86
N PRO A 487 -13.00 47.62 -8.70
CA PRO A 487 -13.47 48.47 -7.61
C PRO A 487 -13.14 47.89 -6.22
N ALA A 488 -13.19 48.72 -5.18
CA ALA A 488 -12.83 48.29 -3.82
C ALA A 488 -13.68 47.13 -3.28
N GLY A 489 -15.00 47.16 -3.53
CA GLY A 489 -15.93 46.13 -3.02
C GLY A 489 -15.57 44.70 -3.45
N PRO A 490 -15.43 44.39 -4.76
CA PRO A 490 -14.99 43.07 -5.21
C PRO A 490 -13.62 42.65 -4.65
N VAL A 491 -12.68 43.59 -4.49
CA VAL A 491 -11.36 43.30 -3.92
C VAL A 491 -11.47 42.93 -2.44
N GLU A 492 -12.29 43.65 -1.66
CA GLU A 492 -12.56 43.33 -0.26
C GLU A 492 -13.18 41.93 -0.11
N GLN A 493 -14.16 41.58 -0.94
CA GLN A 493 -14.77 40.24 -0.95
C GLN A 493 -13.76 39.13 -1.29
N MET A 494 -12.84 39.38 -2.23
CA MET A 494 -11.77 38.42 -2.54
C MET A 494 -10.80 38.23 -1.36
N LEU A 495 -10.46 39.32 -0.65
CA LEU A 495 -9.62 39.26 0.55
C LEU A 495 -10.32 38.51 1.68
N GLU A 496 -11.63 38.69 1.87
CA GLU A 496 -12.43 37.95 2.86
C GLU A 496 -12.37 36.44 2.62
N ILE A 497 -12.46 35.99 1.36
CA ILE A 497 -12.29 34.57 1.01
C ILE A 497 -10.91 34.05 1.45
N CYS A 498 -9.85 34.83 1.22
CA CYS A 498 -8.50 34.45 1.60
C CYS A 498 -8.34 34.36 3.13
N VAL A 499 -8.94 35.31 3.87
CA VAL A 499 -8.94 35.34 5.33
C VAL A 499 -9.70 34.14 5.91
N GLN A 500 -10.89 33.83 5.37
CA GLN A 500 -11.68 32.68 5.81
C GLN A 500 -10.91 31.36 5.64
N MET A 501 -10.24 31.15 4.50
CA MET A 501 -9.43 29.95 4.28
C MET A 501 -8.24 29.87 5.23
N ARG A 502 -7.54 30.99 5.47
CA ARG A 502 -6.35 31.03 6.34
C ARG A 502 -6.69 30.72 7.80
N HIS A 503 -7.83 31.19 8.30
CA HIS A 503 -8.25 31.01 9.69
C HIS A 503 -9.20 29.83 9.90
N ARG A 504 -9.43 29.02 8.86
CA ARG A 504 -10.39 27.92 8.87
C ARG A 504 -10.15 26.91 10.00
N SER A 505 -8.93 26.40 10.16
CA SER A 505 -8.63 25.43 11.23
C SER A 505 -8.79 26.02 12.62
N THR A 506 -8.52 27.32 12.80
CA THR A 506 -8.77 28.00 14.08
C THR A 506 -10.26 28.05 14.41
N VAL A 507 -11.09 28.50 13.46
CA VAL A 507 -12.53 28.67 13.71
C VAL A 507 -13.27 27.33 13.76
N LEU A 508 -13.03 26.45 12.79
CA LEU A 508 -13.74 25.18 12.70
C LEU A 508 -13.25 24.18 13.75
N GLU A 509 -11.95 23.96 13.87
CA GLU A 509 -11.40 22.93 14.78
C GLU A 509 -11.18 23.50 16.19
N ALA A 510 -10.40 24.58 16.33
CA ALA A 510 -9.99 25.07 17.66
C ALA A 510 -11.13 25.76 18.43
N TRP A 511 -11.99 26.52 17.76
CA TRP A 511 -13.20 27.11 18.37
C TRP A 511 -14.42 26.18 18.30
N GLY A 512 -14.32 25.04 17.59
CA GLY A 512 -15.34 23.98 17.57
C GLY A 512 -16.61 24.29 16.78
N PHE A 513 -16.57 25.23 15.84
CA PHE A 513 -17.73 25.52 14.97
C PHE A 513 -18.07 24.35 14.04
N ASP A 514 -17.13 23.44 13.79
CA ASP A 514 -17.34 22.24 12.98
C ASP A 514 -18.42 21.29 13.54
N ARG A 515 -18.62 21.27 14.87
CA ARG A 515 -19.64 20.45 15.56
C ARG A 515 -21.06 20.92 15.29
N HIS A 516 -21.22 22.18 14.94
CA HIS A 516 -22.52 22.81 14.67
C HIS A 516 -22.83 22.92 13.17
N LEU A 517 -21.89 22.54 12.30
CA LEU A 517 -22.01 22.62 10.84
C LEU A 517 -21.94 21.22 10.22
N ALA A 518 -23.08 20.71 9.75
CA ALA A 518 -23.16 19.40 9.09
C ALA A 518 -22.57 19.40 7.66
N MET A 519 -22.66 20.53 6.95
CA MET A 519 -22.22 20.77 5.56
C MET A 519 -21.72 22.23 5.43
N GLY A 520 -21.02 22.58 4.35
CA GLY A 520 -20.58 23.97 4.11
C GLY A 520 -19.29 24.36 4.83
N LYS A 521 -18.38 23.38 5.00
CA LYS A 521 -17.06 23.61 5.62
C LYS A 521 -16.02 24.17 4.64
N GLY A 522 -16.33 24.21 3.35
CA GLY A 522 -15.56 24.87 2.29
C GLY A 522 -16.22 26.16 1.82
N ILE A 523 -15.60 26.82 0.85
CA ILE A 523 -16.07 28.13 0.34
C ILE A 523 -16.48 27.99 -1.13
N ASN A 524 -17.77 28.23 -1.38
CA ASN A 524 -18.35 28.22 -2.72
C ASN A 524 -18.58 29.66 -3.18
N VAL A 525 -17.87 30.05 -4.25
CA VAL A 525 -17.82 31.42 -4.75
C VAL A 525 -18.37 31.48 -6.18
N LEU A 526 -19.15 32.51 -6.48
CA LEU A 526 -19.60 32.83 -7.82
C LEU A 526 -18.95 34.12 -8.33
N PHE A 527 -18.28 34.03 -9.48
CA PHE A 527 -17.76 35.15 -10.24
C PHE A 527 -18.69 35.45 -11.41
N ALA A 528 -19.37 36.60 -11.36
CA ALA A 528 -20.33 37.03 -12.36
C ALA A 528 -19.84 38.27 -13.10
N GLY A 529 -19.80 38.25 -14.42
CA GLY A 529 -19.46 39.44 -15.21
C GLY A 529 -19.23 39.10 -16.68
N GLN A 530 -19.16 40.11 -17.54
CA GLN A 530 -18.94 39.86 -18.98
C GLN A 530 -17.59 39.16 -19.25
N SER A 531 -17.46 38.53 -20.41
CA SER A 531 -16.18 37.92 -20.82
C SER A 531 -15.08 38.98 -20.89
N GLY A 532 -13.87 38.62 -20.44
CA GLY A 532 -12.72 39.53 -20.42
C GLY A 532 -12.65 40.53 -19.25
N THR A 533 -13.52 40.42 -18.24
CA THR A 533 -13.51 41.29 -17.02
C THR A 533 -12.52 40.84 -15.94
N GLY A 534 -11.78 39.74 -16.14
CA GLY A 534 -10.74 39.28 -15.22
C GLY A 534 -11.14 38.18 -14.23
N LYS A 535 -12.26 37.48 -14.44
CA LYS A 535 -12.71 36.37 -13.57
C LYS A 535 -11.65 35.27 -13.36
N THR A 536 -11.06 34.78 -14.44
CA THR A 536 -9.99 33.76 -14.37
C THR A 536 -8.73 34.31 -13.69
N MET A 537 -8.36 35.56 -13.98
CA MET A 537 -7.24 36.24 -13.34
C MET A 537 -7.46 36.40 -11.83
N ALA A 538 -8.68 36.71 -11.40
CA ALA A 538 -9.03 36.79 -9.97
C ALA A 538 -8.90 35.42 -9.27
N ALA A 539 -9.30 34.34 -9.92
CA ALA A 539 -9.12 32.98 -9.40
C ALA A 539 -7.62 32.65 -9.25
N GLU A 540 -6.79 33.02 -10.22
CA GLU A 540 -5.33 32.88 -10.13
C GLU A 540 -4.74 33.67 -8.95
N ILE A 541 -5.19 34.91 -8.74
CA ILE A 541 -4.70 35.74 -7.63
C ILE A 541 -5.04 35.11 -6.27
N ILE A 542 -6.26 34.60 -6.10
CA ILE A 542 -6.65 33.88 -4.87
C ILE A 542 -5.78 32.63 -4.67
N ALA A 543 -5.50 31.88 -5.73
CA ALA A 543 -4.63 30.71 -5.67
C ALA A 543 -3.20 31.08 -5.26
N THR A 544 -2.63 32.14 -5.84
CA THR A 544 -1.31 32.67 -5.48
C THR A 544 -1.26 33.11 -4.01
N GLU A 545 -2.25 33.87 -3.55
CA GLU A 545 -2.33 34.38 -2.17
C GLU A 545 -2.46 33.24 -1.13
N LEU A 546 -3.20 32.18 -1.47
CA LEU A 546 -3.35 31.01 -0.60
C LEU A 546 -2.21 29.99 -0.74
N GLY A 547 -1.36 30.14 -1.75
CA GLY A 547 -0.29 29.19 -2.07
C GLY A 547 -0.80 27.83 -2.58
N LEU A 548 -2.05 27.77 -3.03
CA LEU A 548 -2.76 26.57 -3.50
C LEU A 548 -2.71 26.44 -5.02
N GLU A 549 -2.95 25.24 -5.52
CA GLU A 549 -3.02 24.97 -6.95
C GLU A 549 -4.42 25.22 -7.50
N LEU A 550 -4.51 25.86 -8.66
CA LEU A 550 -5.76 26.15 -9.36
C LEU A 550 -5.99 25.14 -10.48
N TYR A 551 -7.15 24.48 -10.46
CA TYR A 551 -7.54 23.52 -11.50
C TYR A 551 -8.81 23.98 -12.19
N LYS A 552 -8.74 24.16 -13.51
CA LYS A 552 -9.90 24.39 -14.35
C LYS A 552 -10.58 23.06 -14.68
N ILE A 553 -11.85 22.98 -14.33
CA ILE A 553 -12.73 21.86 -14.65
C ILE A 553 -13.57 22.24 -15.85
N ASP A 554 -13.46 21.45 -16.92
CA ASP A 554 -14.32 21.58 -18.08
C ASP A 554 -15.58 20.72 -17.89
N LEU A 555 -16.69 21.39 -17.55
CA LEU A 555 -17.99 20.74 -17.34
C LEU A 555 -18.51 20.06 -18.60
N SER A 556 -18.19 20.59 -19.80
CA SER A 556 -18.65 20.02 -21.07
C SER A 556 -18.02 18.65 -21.36
N SER A 557 -16.80 18.45 -20.88
CA SER A 557 -16.07 17.18 -21.00
C SER A 557 -16.54 16.10 -20.00
N MET A 558 -17.25 16.50 -18.94
CA MET A 558 -17.69 15.61 -17.86
C MET A 558 -19.10 15.06 -18.04
N VAL A 559 -19.94 15.73 -18.84
CA VAL A 559 -21.31 15.28 -19.15
C VAL A 559 -21.22 14.18 -20.21
N SER A 560 -21.31 12.91 -19.78
CA SER A 560 -21.26 11.74 -20.66
C SER A 560 -22.67 11.34 -21.13
N LYS A 561 -22.75 10.59 -22.24
CA LYS A 561 -24.03 10.02 -22.73
C LYS A 561 -24.54 8.88 -21.84
N TYR A 562 -23.75 8.40 -20.88
CA TYR A 562 -24.02 7.23 -20.05
C TYR A 562 -24.34 7.63 -18.59
N ILE A 563 -25.53 7.27 -18.14
CA ILE A 563 -26.05 7.58 -16.80
C ILE A 563 -25.15 6.97 -15.72
N GLY A 564 -24.75 7.79 -14.73
CA GLY A 564 -23.92 7.38 -13.59
C GLY A 564 -22.40 7.47 -13.80
N GLU A 565 -21.93 7.64 -15.04
CA GLU A 565 -20.51 7.87 -15.33
C GLU A 565 -20.09 9.30 -14.96
N THR A 566 -20.95 10.29 -15.26
CA THR A 566 -20.79 11.69 -14.84
C THR A 566 -20.61 11.81 -13.31
N GLU A 567 -21.44 11.12 -12.52
CA GLU A 567 -21.36 11.14 -11.05
C GLU A 567 -20.05 10.54 -10.55
N LYS A 568 -19.62 9.39 -11.10
CA LYS A 568 -18.33 8.78 -10.75
C LYS A 568 -17.15 9.69 -11.11
N ASN A 569 -17.22 10.38 -12.24
CA ASN A 569 -16.18 11.33 -12.65
C ASN A 569 -16.12 12.55 -11.73
N LEU A 570 -17.27 13.13 -11.38
CA LEU A 570 -17.34 14.22 -10.40
C LEU A 570 -16.82 13.78 -9.03
N ASP A 571 -17.22 12.62 -8.53
CA ASP A 571 -16.72 12.10 -7.24
C ASP A 571 -15.19 11.90 -7.25
N ARG A 572 -14.65 11.37 -8.36
CA ARG A 572 -13.19 11.25 -8.54
C ARG A 572 -12.49 12.61 -8.53
N VAL A 573 -13.04 13.62 -9.22
CA VAL A 573 -12.49 14.98 -9.27
C VAL A 573 -12.49 15.61 -7.88
N PHE A 574 -13.63 15.63 -7.18
CA PHE A 574 -13.71 16.22 -5.85
C PHE A 574 -12.87 15.46 -4.81
N THR A 575 -12.79 14.14 -4.92
CA THR A 575 -11.92 13.33 -4.04
C THR A 575 -10.45 13.61 -4.31
N ALA A 576 -10.02 13.65 -5.57
CA ALA A 576 -8.65 14.03 -5.94
C ALA A 576 -8.33 15.47 -5.53
N ALA A 577 -9.28 16.40 -5.66
CA ALA A 577 -9.13 17.78 -5.21
C ALA A 577 -8.97 17.89 -3.69
N ARG A 578 -9.70 17.08 -2.93
CA ARG A 578 -9.61 17.03 -1.46
C ARG A 578 -8.23 16.52 -1.01
N GLU A 579 -7.67 15.55 -1.74
CA GLU A 579 -6.30 15.08 -1.51
C GLU A 579 -5.26 16.15 -1.92
N ALA A 580 -5.52 16.87 -3.01
CA ALA A 580 -4.63 17.91 -3.53
C ALA A 580 -4.67 19.23 -2.73
N ASN A 581 -5.70 19.43 -1.89
CA ASN A 581 -6.08 20.73 -1.33
C ASN A 581 -6.14 21.81 -2.42
N ALA A 582 -6.78 21.50 -3.54
CA ALA A 582 -6.82 22.36 -4.72
C ALA A 582 -8.00 23.36 -4.72
N ILE A 583 -7.83 24.47 -5.42
CA ILE A 583 -8.93 25.35 -5.80
C ILE A 583 -9.53 24.83 -7.11
N LEU A 584 -10.83 24.57 -7.11
CA LEU A 584 -11.57 24.13 -8.29
C LEU A 584 -12.20 25.34 -8.99
N PHE A 585 -11.85 25.56 -10.25
CA PHE A 585 -12.40 26.62 -11.09
C PHE A 585 -13.29 26.02 -12.17
N PHE A 586 -14.58 26.27 -12.06
CA PHE A 586 -15.59 25.86 -13.03
C PHE A 586 -15.91 27.06 -13.92
N ASP A 587 -15.51 26.99 -15.18
CA ASP A 587 -15.79 28.03 -16.17
C ASP A 587 -17.14 27.74 -16.87
N GLU A 588 -17.78 28.79 -17.39
CA GLU A 588 -19.05 28.68 -18.13
C GLU A 588 -20.18 27.98 -17.35
N ALA A 589 -20.29 28.27 -16.06
CA ALA A 589 -21.28 27.66 -15.17
C ALA A 589 -22.74 27.85 -15.65
N ASP A 590 -23.03 28.88 -16.44
CA ASP A 590 -24.35 29.11 -17.06
C ASP A 590 -24.80 27.98 -18.01
N ALA A 591 -23.87 27.19 -18.55
CA ALA A 591 -24.21 26.03 -19.38
C ALA A 591 -24.95 24.93 -18.59
N LEU A 592 -24.69 24.81 -17.29
CA LEU A 592 -25.34 23.82 -16.43
C LEU A 592 -26.43 24.41 -15.52
N PHE A 593 -26.24 25.65 -15.03
CA PHE A 593 -27.12 26.25 -14.02
C PHE A 593 -28.11 27.28 -14.58
N GLY A 594 -28.35 27.25 -15.90
CA GLY A 594 -29.34 28.10 -16.55
C GLY A 594 -30.76 27.91 -16.01
N LYS A 595 -31.58 28.96 -16.07
CA LYS A 595 -33.00 28.95 -15.68
C LYS A 595 -33.68 27.78 -16.38
N ARG A 596 -34.21 26.87 -15.56
CA ARG A 596 -34.89 25.64 -15.96
C ARG A 596 -35.72 25.88 -17.22
N SER A 597 -35.34 25.25 -18.33
CA SER A 597 -36.30 25.06 -19.42
C SER A 597 -37.45 24.24 -18.85
N GLU A 598 -38.70 24.62 -19.16
CA GLU A 598 -39.83 23.74 -18.91
C GLU A 598 -39.49 22.38 -19.52
N VAL A 599 -39.49 21.34 -18.69
CA VAL A 599 -39.11 19.97 -19.06
C VAL A 599 -39.92 19.54 -20.27
N LYS A 600 -39.28 19.51 -21.45
CA LYS A 600 -39.91 19.02 -22.68
C LYS A 600 -39.43 17.62 -23.05
N ASP A 601 -38.22 17.24 -22.63
CA ASP A 601 -37.62 15.94 -22.93
C ASP A 601 -37.09 15.18 -21.70
N ALA A 602 -36.93 13.87 -21.86
CA ALA A 602 -36.28 13.02 -20.85
C ALA A 602 -34.85 13.47 -20.54
N HIS A 603 -34.14 14.04 -21.52
CA HIS A 603 -32.77 14.57 -21.38
C HIS A 603 -32.68 15.75 -20.40
N ASP A 604 -33.66 16.65 -20.40
CA ASP A 604 -33.73 17.81 -19.48
C ASP A 604 -33.86 17.38 -18.01
N ARG A 605 -34.55 16.26 -17.73
CA ARG A 605 -34.65 15.74 -16.35
C ARG A 605 -33.31 15.21 -15.82
N TYR A 606 -32.48 14.62 -16.68
CA TYR A 606 -31.21 14.05 -16.27
C TYR A 606 -30.14 15.13 -16.02
N ALA A 607 -30.11 16.18 -16.84
CA ALA A 607 -29.26 17.35 -16.58
C ALA A 607 -29.56 18.00 -15.21
N ASN A 608 -30.84 18.02 -14.81
CA ASN A 608 -31.25 18.54 -13.50
C ASN A 608 -30.79 17.67 -12.31
N ILE A 609 -30.71 16.34 -12.47
CA ILE A 609 -30.22 15.42 -11.43
C ILE A 609 -28.70 15.56 -11.28
N GLU A 610 -27.96 15.68 -12.39
CA GLU A 610 -26.50 15.88 -12.38
C GLU A 610 -26.09 17.20 -11.72
N VAL A 611 -26.84 18.29 -11.96
CA VAL A 611 -26.68 19.58 -11.30
C VAL A 611 -26.87 19.49 -9.78
N GLY A 612 -27.85 18.69 -9.33
CA GLY A 612 -28.09 18.43 -7.91
C GLY A 612 -26.93 17.70 -7.24
N TYR A 613 -26.35 16.70 -7.93
CA TYR A 613 -25.19 15.98 -7.43
C TYR A 613 -23.94 16.85 -7.37
N LEU A 614 -23.68 17.67 -8.39
CA LEU A 614 -22.57 18.63 -8.40
C LEU A 614 -22.67 19.61 -7.22
N LEU A 615 -23.87 20.15 -6.96
CA LEU A 615 -24.13 21.01 -5.81
C LEU A 615 -23.84 20.32 -4.48
N GLN A 616 -24.32 19.08 -4.31
CA GLN A 616 -24.03 18.30 -3.10
C GLN A 616 -22.51 18.10 -2.93
N LYS A 617 -21.80 17.76 -3.99
CA LYS A 617 -20.34 17.58 -3.94
C LYS A 617 -19.59 18.87 -3.62
N MET A 618 -20.07 20.01 -4.12
CA MET A 618 -19.55 21.32 -3.75
C MET A 618 -19.80 21.68 -2.27
N GLU A 619 -20.93 21.26 -1.70
CA GLU A 619 -21.23 21.47 -0.26
C GLU A 619 -20.43 20.53 0.66
N GLU A 620 -20.14 19.31 0.18
CA GLU A 620 -19.25 18.33 0.83
C GLU A 620 -17.76 18.68 0.70
N TYR A 621 -17.41 19.53 -0.26
CA TYR A 621 -16.01 19.89 -0.50
C TYR A 621 -15.52 20.90 0.53
N ASP A 622 -14.44 20.52 1.20
CA ASP A 622 -13.81 21.30 2.27
C ASP A 622 -12.89 22.43 1.76
N GLY A 623 -12.70 22.55 0.45
CA GLY A 623 -11.81 23.54 -0.18
C GLY A 623 -12.55 24.72 -0.80
N VAL A 624 -11.89 25.39 -1.75
CA VAL A 624 -12.48 26.53 -2.47
C VAL A 624 -12.99 26.06 -3.83
N VAL A 625 -14.26 26.32 -4.10
CA VAL A 625 -14.87 26.17 -5.43
C VAL A 625 -15.24 27.54 -5.97
N ILE A 626 -14.73 27.85 -7.16
CA ILE A 626 -15.02 29.09 -7.88
C ILE A 626 -15.79 28.74 -9.14
N LEU A 627 -17.00 29.27 -9.26
CA LEU A 627 -17.83 29.20 -10.45
C LEU A 627 -17.75 30.52 -11.20
N ALA A 628 -17.45 30.50 -12.49
CA ALA A 628 -17.48 31.69 -13.32
C ALA A 628 -18.66 31.64 -14.31
N THR A 629 -19.40 32.73 -14.42
CA THR A 629 -20.49 32.88 -15.39
C THR A 629 -20.48 34.25 -16.06
N ASN A 630 -20.96 34.29 -17.30
CA ASN A 630 -21.24 35.54 -18.01
C ASN A 630 -22.68 36.03 -17.81
N LEU A 631 -23.60 35.16 -17.38
CA LEU A 631 -25.05 35.39 -17.42
C LEU A 631 -25.71 35.19 -16.04
N ARG A 632 -25.34 36.00 -15.04
CA ARG A 632 -25.92 35.90 -13.67
C ARG A 632 -27.45 35.90 -13.65
N ASN A 633 -28.08 36.74 -14.48
CA ASN A 633 -29.55 36.86 -14.54
C ASN A 633 -30.24 35.59 -15.05
N ASN A 634 -29.49 34.68 -15.65
CA ASN A 634 -29.99 33.40 -16.15
C ASN A 634 -29.78 32.27 -15.16
N MET A 635 -29.21 32.51 -13.97
CA MET A 635 -29.04 31.47 -12.96
C MET A 635 -30.31 31.30 -12.12
N ASP A 636 -30.54 30.08 -11.60
CA ASP A 636 -31.62 29.79 -10.65
C ASP A 636 -31.34 30.46 -9.28
N ASP A 637 -32.31 31.20 -8.73
CA ASP A 637 -32.18 31.84 -7.42
C ASP A 637 -31.95 30.83 -6.28
N ALA A 638 -32.47 29.61 -6.42
CA ALA A 638 -32.23 28.53 -5.46
C ALA A 638 -30.75 28.10 -5.43
N PHE A 639 -30.06 28.20 -6.58
CA PHE A 639 -28.63 27.92 -6.70
C PHE A 639 -27.81 29.03 -6.04
N VAL A 640 -28.12 30.29 -6.36
CA VAL A 640 -27.38 31.45 -5.82
C VAL A 640 -27.41 31.50 -4.29
N ARG A 641 -28.53 31.08 -3.66
CA ARG A 641 -28.65 31.00 -2.20
C ARG A 641 -27.73 29.98 -1.52
N ARG A 642 -27.21 28.99 -2.25
CA ARG A 642 -26.27 27.97 -1.74
C ARG A 642 -24.81 28.39 -1.87
N LEU A 643 -24.54 29.52 -2.53
CA LEU A 643 -23.21 30.07 -2.69
C LEU A 643 -22.91 30.99 -1.50
N HIS A 644 -21.71 30.89 -0.95
CA HIS A 644 -21.29 31.66 0.22
C HIS A 644 -21.02 33.13 -0.16
N VAL A 645 -20.39 33.33 -1.32
CA VAL A 645 -19.99 34.64 -1.81
C VAL A 645 -20.32 34.75 -3.30
N ALA A 646 -20.97 35.84 -3.70
CA ALA A 646 -21.17 36.20 -5.10
C ALA A 646 -20.49 37.54 -5.38
N ILE A 647 -19.45 37.51 -6.22
CA ILE A 647 -18.65 38.67 -6.61
C ILE A 647 -19.03 39.08 -8.03
N ASP A 648 -19.49 40.33 -8.15
CA ASP A 648 -19.75 40.96 -9.43
C ASP A 648 -18.49 41.62 -9.97
N PHE A 649 -18.16 41.29 -11.22
CA PHE A 649 -17.10 41.87 -12.02
C PHE A 649 -17.74 42.86 -13.00
N PRO A 650 -17.90 44.13 -12.58
CA PRO A 650 -18.55 45.13 -13.42
C PRO A 650 -17.70 45.42 -14.66
N PHE A 651 -18.36 45.95 -15.68
CA PHE A 651 -17.65 46.48 -16.84
C PHE A 651 -16.78 47.67 -16.39
N PRO A 652 -15.50 47.75 -16.79
CA PRO A 652 -14.60 48.77 -16.26
C PRO A 652 -15.03 50.18 -16.67
N GLU A 653 -15.06 51.11 -15.72
CA GLU A 653 -15.36 52.53 -15.97
C GLU A 653 -14.16 53.24 -16.64
N PRO A 654 -14.30 54.47 -17.19
CA PRO A 654 -13.18 55.16 -17.85
C PRO A 654 -11.91 55.27 -16.99
N ALA A 655 -12.06 55.49 -15.68
CA ALA A 655 -10.92 55.53 -14.76
C ALA A 655 -10.26 54.16 -14.58
N ASP A 656 -11.02 53.07 -14.61
CA ASP A 656 -10.50 51.70 -14.52
C ASP A 656 -9.81 51.32 -15.83
N ARG A 657 -10.42 51.63 -16.99
CA ARG A 657 -9.82 51.39 -18.31
C ARG A 657 -8.50 52.13 -18.47
N LEU A 658 -8.38 53.36 -17.95
CA LEU A 658 -7.12 54.09 -17.94
C LEU A 658 -6.05 53.34 -17.15
N ARG A 659 -6.39 52.86 -15.94
CA ARG A 659 -5.47 52.05 -15.12
C ARG A 659 -5.07 50.75 -15.81
N ILE A 660 -6.01 50.08 -16.49
CA ILE A 660 -5.72 48.88 -17.28
C ILE A 660 -4.75 49.22 -18.42
N TRP A 661 -5.00 50.28 -19.20
CA TRP A 661 -4.12 50.73 -20.28
C TRP A 661 -2.72 51.12 -19.81
N GLN A 662 -2.58 51.65 -18.59
CA GLN A 662 -1.27 51.97 -18.00
C GLN A 662 -0.49 50.72 -17.58
N ARG A 663 -1.19 49.65 -17.16
CA ARG A 663 -0.56 48.42 -16.65
C ARG A 663 -0.34 47.36 -17.72
N VAL A 664 -1.09 47.41 -18.83
CA VAL A 664 -1.05 46.37 -19.88
C VAL A 664 0.29 46.34 -20.63
N PHE A 665 0.99 47.46 -20.70
CA PHE A 665 2.30 47.57 -21.32
C PHE A 665 3.39 47.31 -20.28
N PRO A 666 4.30 46.34 -20.51
CA PRO A 666 5.47 46.15 -19.65
C PRO A 666 6.34 47.41 -19.60
N ALA A 667 7.03 47.65 -18.48
CA ALA A 667 7.92 48.80 -18.33
C ALA A 667 9.08 48.83 -19.35
N SER A 668 9.45 47.67 -19.91
CA SER A 668 10.46 47.53 -20.97
C SER A 668 9.90 47.75 -22.38
N ALA A 669 8.57 47.86 -22.54
CA ALA A 669 7.96 48.07 -23.85
C ALA A 669 8.13 49.54 -24.27
N PRO A 670 8.72 49.81 -25.45
CA PRO A 670 8.92 51.17 -25.95
C PRO A 670 7.57 51.77 -26.36
N LEU A 671 7.02 52.64 -25.51
CA LEU A 671 5.82 53.42 -25.83
C LEU A 671 6.22 54.75 -26.44
N ALA A 672 5.67 55.09 -27.59
CA ALA A 672 5.92 56.39 -28.19
C ALA A 672 5.15 57.50 -27.44
N ALA A 673 5.69 58.72 -27.46
CA ALA A 673 5.12 59.86 -26.74
C ALA A 673 3.77 60.35 -27.30
N ASP A 674 3.38 59.88 -28.49
CA ASP A 674 2.11 60.20 -29.15
C ASP A 674 0.91 59.39 -28.62
N VAL A 675 1.15 58.40 -27.74
CA VAL A 675 0.11 57.52 -27.21
C VAL A 675 -0.72 58.23 -26.13
N ASP A 676 -1.96 58.58 -26.46
CA ASP A 676 -2.92 59.13 -25.52
C ASP A 676 -3.81 58.04 -24.88
N LEU A 677 -3.36 57.52 -23.73
CA LEU A 677 -4.11 56.52 -22.97
C LEU A 677 -5.43 57.06 -22.39
N GLN A 678 -5.53 58.37 -22.12
CA GLN A 678 -6.77 58.96 -21.57
C GLN A 678 -7.87 59.00 -22.63
N PHE A 679 -7.52 59.36 -23.86
CA PHE A 679 -8.42 59.27 -25.00
C PHE A 679 -8.89 57.82 -25.20
N LEU A 680 -7.97 56.85 -25.22
CA LEU A 680 -8.30 55.44 -25.40
C LEU A 680 -9.29 54.93 -24.33
N ALA A 681 -9.04 55.30 -23.07
CA ALA A 681 -9.87 54.89 -21.94
C ALA A 681 -11.29 55.49 -21.99
N LYS A 682 -11.43 56.76 -22.40
CA LYS A 682 -12.75 57.42 -22.49
C LYS A 682 -13.57 56.92 -23.68
N GLN A 683 -12.93 56.79 -24.84
CA GLN A 683 -13.61 56.58 -26.11
C GLN A 683 -13.98 55.12 -26.35
N PHE A 684 -13.07 54.19 -26.07
CA PHE A 684 -13.27 52.77 -26.38
C PHE A 684 -13.79 52.01 -25.14
N LYS A 685 -15.07 51.63 -25.18
CA LYS A 685 -15.71 50.80 -24.15
C LYS A 685 -15.36 49.32 -24.38
N LEU A 686 -14.21 48.93 -23.83
CA LEU A 686 -13.65 47.58 -23.93
C LEU A 686 -13.36 47.00 -22.53
N PRO A 687 -13.54 45.69 -22.32
CA PRO A 687 -13.12 45.03 -21.10
C PRO A 687 -11.61 44.76 -21.12
N GLY A 688 -11.03 44.45 -19.96
CA GLY A 688 -9.57 44.31 -19.80
C GLY A 688 -8.93 43.26 -20.70
N GLY A 689 -9.60 42.12 -20.93
CA GLY A 689 -9.11 41.07 -21.82
C GLY A 689 -8.92 41.54 -23.26
N ASN A 690 -9.86 42.32 -23.79
CA ASN A 690 -9.72 42.91 -25.12
C ASN A 690 -8.62 43.97 -25.16
N ILE A 691 -8.51 44.81 -24.13
CA ILE A 691 -7.42 45.81 -24.03
C ILE A 691 -6.05 45.11 -24.09
N ARG A 692 -5.89 43.98 -23.39
CA ARG A 692 -4.68 43.15 -23.45
C ARG A 692 -4.41 42.61 -24.85
N ASN A 693 -5.41 42.04 -25.52
CA ASN A 693 -5.25 41.54 -26.89
C ASN A 693 -4.82 42.64 -27.85
N ILE A 694 -5.41 43.83 -27.70
CA ILE A 694 -5.10 45.01 -28.51
C ILE A 694 -3.67 45.50 -28.25
N ALA A 695 -3.27 45.61 -26.98
CA ALA A 695 -1.92 46.03 -26.62
C ALA A 695 -0.85 45.07 -27.17
N LEU A 696 -1.11 43.76 -27.09
CA LEU A 696 -0.22 42.74 -27.63
C LEU A 696 -0.14 42.80 -29.17
N LEU A 697 -1.28 42.93 -29.86
CA LEU A 697 -1.30 43.06 -31.32
C LEU A 697 -0.60 44.34 -31.77
N ALA A 698 -0.78 45.44 -31.04
CA ALA A 698 -0.11 46.70 -31.32
C ALA A 698 1.41 46.59 -31.14
N ALA A 699 1.87 45.83 -30.14
CA ALA A 699 3.29 45.54 -29.96
C ALA A 699 3.88 44.72 -31.13
N TYR A 700 3.14 43.74 -31.64
CA TYR A 700 3.58 42.98 -32.83
C TYR A 700 3.65 43.85 -34.08
N LEU A 701 2.67 44.71 -34.33
CA LEU A 701 2.71 45.66 -35.46
C LEU A 701 3.87 46.65 -35.31
N ALA A 702 4.09 47.16 -34.10
CA ALA A 702 5.19 48.08 -33.82
C ALA A 702 6.59 47.45 -34.02
N ALA A 703 6.71 46.14 -33.80
CA ALA A 703 7.96 45.41 -34.02
C ALA A 703 8.31 45.29 -35.52
N GLU A 704 7.31 45.35 -36.41
CA GLU A 704 7.51 45.37 -37.86
C GLU A 704 7.92 46.76 -38.37
N ASP A 705 7.29 47.83 -37.85
CA ASP A 705 7.40 49.18 -38.42
C ASP A 705 8.50 50.08 -37.79
N GLY A 706 8.94 49.85 -36.55
CA GLY A 706 9.92 50.78 -35.95
C GLY A 706 10.30 50.62 -34.47
N ASN A 707 10.09 49.45 -33.86
CA ASN A 707 10.45 49.15 -32.46
C ASN A 707 9.84 50.11 -31.41
N SER A 708 8.77 50.86 -31.70
CA SER A 708 8.05 51.66 -30.70
C SER A 708 6.55 51.62 -30.94
N ILE A 709 5.79 51.36 -29.88
CA ILE A 709 4.33 51.25 -29.89
C ILE A 709 3.74 52.67 -29.95
N GLY A 710 3.38 53.10 -31.15
CA GLY A 710 2.68 54.36 -31.39
C GLY A 710 1.16 54.23 -31.41
N MET A 711 0.50 55.38 -31.47
CA MET A 711 -0.97 55.47 -31.46
C MET A 711 -1.59 54.79 -32.69
N THR A 712 -0.89 54.80 -33.83
CA THR A 712 -1.31 54.18 -35.09
C THR A 712 -1.51 52.66 -34.94
N HIS A 713 -0.54 51.95 -34.37
CA HIS A 713 -0.58 50.51 -34.16
C HIS A 713 -1.70 50.10 -33.20
N ILE A 714 -1.92 50.89 -32.14
CA ILE A 714 -2.99 50.65 -31.16
C ILE A 714 -4.35 50.81 -31.84
N VAL A 715 -4.56 51.88 -32.60
CA VAL A 715 -5.84 52.15 -33.25
C VAL A 715 -6.15 51.11 -34.34
N GLN A 716 -5.16 50.68 -35.14
CA GLN A 716 -5.32 49.56 -36.07
C GLN A 716 -5.70 48.26 -35.35
N SER A 717 -5.09 48.00 -34.19
CA SER A 717 -5.39 46.82 -33.37
C SER A 717 -6.79 46.87 -32.77
N ILE A 718 -7.24 48.05 -32.32
CA ILE A 718 -8.63 48.27 -31.86
C ILE A 718 -9.61 47.98 -32.99
N LYS A 719 -9.33 48.45 -34.20
CA LYS A 719 -10.19 48.20 -35.38
C LYS A 719 -10.32 46.69 -35.65
N ARG A 720 -9.21 45.94 -35.63
CA ARG A 720 -9.22 44.48 -35.81
C ARG A 720 -10.01 43.78 -34.70
N GLU A 721 -9.85 44.21 -33.45
CA GLU A 721 -10.60 43.63 -32.32
C GLU A 721 -12.10 43.97 -32.39
N TYR A 722 -12.46 45.19 -32.81
CA TYR A 722 -13.87 45.59 -33.02
C TYR A 722 -14.52 44.79 -34.15
N GLN A 723 -13.80 44.55 -35.25
CA GLN A 723 -14.26 43.67 -36.33
C GLN A 723 -14.50 42.24 -35.83
N LYS A 724 -13.59 41.71 -35.00
CA LYS A 724 -13.76 40.39 -34.36
C LYS A 724 -14.98 40.33 -33.45
N LEU A 725 -15.30 41.43 -32.76
CA LEU A 725 -16.48 41.57 -31.91
C LEU A 725 -17.77 41.88 -32.70
N GLY A 726 -17.70 42.01 -34.03
CA GLY A 726 -18.86 42.34 -34.88
C GLY A 726 -19.37 43.78 -34.71
N LYS A 727 -18.57 44.69 -34.14
CA LYS A 727 -18.93 46.10 -33.98
C LYS A 727 -18.61 46.91 -35.25
N LEU A 728 -19.51 47.80 -35.63
CA LEU A 728 -19.31 48.72 -36.76
C LEU A 728 -18.29 49.80 -36.39
N VAL A 729 -17.25 49.95 -37.21
CA VAL A 729 -16.23 50.99 -37.05
C VAL A 729 -16.76 52.28 -37.67
N THR A 730 -17.10 53.28 -36.84
CA THR A 730 -17.62 54.57 -37.33
C THR A 730 -16.57 55.68 -37.26
N ALA A 731 -16.60 56.60 -38.23
CA ALA A 731 -15.66 57.73 -38.29
C ALA A 731 -15.76 58.68 -37.08
N ALA A 732 -16.91 58.72 -36.41
CA ALA A 732 -17.15 59.52 -35.21
C ALA A 732 -16.41 58.96 -33.98
N GLU A 733 -16.18 57.65 -33.90
CA GLU A 733 -15.55 57.02 -32.74
C GLU A 733 -14.02 57.12 -32.77
N PHE A 734 -13.40 57.12 -33.95
CA PHE A 734 -11.94 57.07 -34.11
C PHE A 734 -11.28 58.45 -34.30
N GLY A 735 -12.08 59.51 -34.47
CA GLY A 735 -11.63 60.90 -34.48
C GLY A 735 -10.49 61.20 -35.49
N ALA A 736 -9.52 62.04 -35.08
CA ALA A 736 -8.36 62.41 -35.89
C ALA A 736 -7.42 61.21 -36.23
N HIS A 737 -7.54 60.10 -35.51
CA HIS A 737 -6.72 58.90 -35.69
C HIS A 737 -7.30 57.90 -36.70
N LEU A 738 -8.44 58.21 -37.34
CA LEU A 738 -9.05 57.38 -38.39
C LEU A 738 -8.13 57.24 -39.63
N ASN A 739 -7.37 58.28 -39.98
CA ASN A 739 -6.47 58.24 -41.13
C ASN A 739 -5.27 57.31 -40.90
N ALA A 740 -4.81 57.16 -39.64
CA ALA A 740 -3.81 56.17 -39.26
C ALA A 740 -4.35 54.72 -39.31
N ALA A 741 -5.67 54.54 -39.27
CA ALA A 741 -6.33 53.23 -39.35
C ALA A 741 -6.70 52.80 -40.79
N ARG A 742 -6.38 53.64 -41.79
CA ARG A 742 -6.66 53.41 -43.23
C ARG A 742 -5.44 52.91 -44.02
N ALA A 743 -4.22 53.15 -43.52
CA ALA A 743 -3.04 52.37 -43.92
C ALA A 743 -3.08 51.02 -43.19
#